data_AF-A0A9P8LCD5-F1
#
_entry.id   AF-A0A9P8LCD5-F1
#
_cell.length_a   1.000
_cell.length_b   1.000
_cell.length_c   1.000
_cell.angle_alpha   90.00
_cell.angle_beta   90.00
_cell.angle_gamma   90.00
#
_symmetry.space_group_name_H-M   'P 1'
#
loop_
_entity.id
_entity.type
_entity.pdbx_description
1 polymer ?
#
loop_
_entity_poly.entity_id
_entity_poly.type
_entity_poly.pdbx_seq_one_letter_code
_entity_poly.pdbx_strand_id
1 'polypeptide(L)'
;MLSAAQDIQGLLNVFSGGATFYPGDTITFTFENGTKLSDRYLAIYNDPGPTGPLETGGDFYNFFVLGFYPASFDPNQSDDTNNSSASSSAVPSTLTAAATSTATSSASPTPLSWNNTAYPDTPDVAQADLGTYGGGYVSGYFLNSTSTSVLSIPSFDEYGDAVNTFQSTIGQFITKSKAAGLRKVVIDLQQNVGGQSLLAIDAFKQFFPNIDPFVGSRMRAHPSANVMGKTMTGYWDSLNDTDDDYYFLAANAWVATDRINANTGRNFSSWAEFFGPNLYNGDNFTNTQRYNLSSFIFDVAAIGNEDVAFAVYGYGANPAPPNAAPPYAAEDIIILSDGICDSSCALFMEMMHHEAGVRVVVAGGKPSTGPMQAPSGSRGSRSYATYVLDANIDFIQLLLADQNSPEVNFLPNRTQALDVDVTFASINLFDQVRKGETIPLQFAYEAADCRIFYTPQTAYNYTALWQYAADAIWNKPNLCVQGSTGFATTGTNKTNFVGPPSGTPGTFSNLTTHLSTLNTSSIPHLTSLNDGITADFRPRNAGTSNVKSCNGPSDCSDGFLCSTVNTCQGGKVGPSSQCLPKCFVSLAPCRNGGKCQLQSAAGAAVGSQQLQQGFCAPAANTQKCGTGTTPGQVNVGPPPPAKMR
;
A
#
# COMPACT_ATOMS: atom_id res chain seq x y z
N MET A 1 10.49 -13.30 10.58
CA MET A 1 10.76 -14.35 9.58
C MET A 1 11.06 -13.63 8.28
N LEU A 2 12.09 -14.05 7.55
CA LEU A 2 12.41 -13.51 6.22
C LEU A 2 11.47 -14.16 5.19
N SER A 3 11.02 -13.39 4.20
CA SER A 3 10.20 -13.87 3.09
C SER A 3 10.73 -13.26 1.80
N ALA A 4 11.00 -14.08 0.79
CA ALA A 4 11.52 -13.57 -0.47
C ALA A 4 10.52 -12.64 -1.18
N ALA A 5 9.21 -12.89 -1.07
CA ALA A 5 8.16 -11.97 -1.52
C ALA A 5 8.21 -10.61 -0.81
N GLN A 6 8.65 -10.58 0.45
CA GLN A 6 8.88 -9.34 1.19
C GLN A 6 10.16 -8.63 0.71
N ASP A 7 11.23 -9.39 0.47
CA ASP A 7 12.53 -8.87 0.06
C ASP A 7 12.50 -8.23 -1.34
N ILE A 8 11.80 -8.83 -2.30
CA ILE A 8 11.64 -8.26 -3.65
C ILE A 8 10.81 -6.98 -3.67
N GLN A 9 10.09 -6.68 -2.59
CA GLN A 9 9.36 -5.41 -2.40
C GLN A 9 10.13 -4.38 -1.57
N GLY A 10 11.30 -4.75 -1.04
CA GLY A 10 12.13 -3.86 -0.23
C GLY A 10 11.54 -3.56 1.14
N LEU A 11 10.60 -4.40 1.60
CA LEU A 11 9.92 -4.23 2.87
C LEU A 11 10.76 -4.81 4.00
N LEU A 12 10.83 -4.09 5.12
CA LEU A 12 11.56 -4.56 6.29
C LEU A 12 10.80 -5.69 7.00
N ASN A 13 11.52 -6.75 7.33
CA ASN A 13 10.98 -7.85 8.13
C ASN A 13 10.83 -7.46 9.61
N VAL A 14 10.16 -8.33 10.38
CA VAL A 14 9.87 -8.10 11.81
C VAL A 14 11.12 -7.83 12.67
N PHE A 15 12.30 -8.34 12.29
CA PHE A 15 13.55 -8.12 13.03
C PHE A 15 14.41 -6.95 12.50
N SER A 16 14.08 -6.42 11.31
CA SER A 16 14.85 -5.34 10.66
C SER A 16 14.10 -4.01 10.59
N GLY A 17 12.83 -3.96 10.99
CA GLY A 17 12.06 -2.70 11.01
C GLY A 17 10.70 -2.76 11.69
N GLY A 18 10.17 -3.95 11.95
CA GLY A 18 8.87 -4.11 12.63
C GLY A 18 8.94 -4.25 14.15
N ALA A 19 10.13 -4.30 14.74
CA ALA A 19 10.28 -4.56 16.17
C ALA A 19 10.02 -3.30 17.00
N THR A 20 9.13 -3.41 17.98
CA THR A 20 8.79 -2.33 18.92
C THR A 20 9.66 -2.35 20.18
N PHE A 21 10.82 -3.02 20.13
CA PHE A 21 11.70 -3.18 21.28
C PHE A 21 13.17 -3.16 20.84
N TYR A 22 14.03 -2.69 21.74
CA TYR A 22 15.48 -2.71 21.60
C TYR A 22 16.09 -3.54 22.74
N PRO A 23 16.53 -4.79 22.49
CA PRO A 23 17.11 -5.66 23.51
C PRO A 23 18.59 -5.34 23.82
N GLY A 24 19.17 -4.31 23.20
CA GLY A 24 20.59 -3.99 23.22
C GLY A 24 21.25 -4.20 21.85
N ASP A 25 22.57 -4.03 21.78
CA ASP A 25 23.35 -4.03 20.53
C ASP A 25 23.44 -5.42 19.85
N THR A 26 22.95 -6.46 20.51
CA THR A 26 22.95 -7.84 20.01
C THR A 26 21.64 -8.54 20.33
N ILE A 27 21.20 -9.41 19.42
CA ILE A 27 20.10 -10.34 19.64
C ILE A 27 20.66 -11.77 19.61
N THR A 28 20.29 -12.60 20.59
CA THR A 28 20.75 -13.99 20.67
C THR A 28 19.56 -14.95 20.60
N PHE A 29 19.51 -15.73 19.53
CA PHE A 29 18.56 -16.83 19.35
C PHE A 29 19.12 -18.08 20.02
N THR A 30 18.32 -18.74 20.86
CA THR A 30 18.65 -20.07 21.39
C THR A 30 17.74 -21.08 20.72
N PHE A 31 18.32 -22.09 20.08
CA PHE A 31 17.59 -23.15 19.40
C PHE A 31 17.24 -24.29 20.37
N GLU A 32 16.30 -25.16 19.99
CA GLU A 32 15.84 -26.28 20.83
C GLU A 32 16.96 -27.25 21.22
N ASN A 33 17.98 -27.40 20.37
CA ASN A 33 19.16 -28.22 20.65
C ASN A 33 20.18 -27.52 21.59
N GLY A 34 19.85 -26.32 22.10
CA GLY A 34 20.69 -25.53 22.98
C GLY A 34 21.77 -24.69 22.28
N THR A 35 21.93 -24.79 20.96
CA THR A 35 22.87 -23.92 20.24
C THR A 35 22.36 -22.49 20.23
N LYS A 36 23.29 -21.55 20.09
CA LYS A 36 22.99 -20.12 20.08
C LYS A 36 23.52 -19.48 18.80
N LEU A 37 22.74 -18.56 18.25
CA LEU A 37 23.13 -17.66 17.18
C LEU A 37 22.96 -16.24 17.68
N SER A 38 24.05 -15.48 17.72
CA SER A 38 24.02 -14.07 18.07
C SER A 38 24.26 -13.24 16.82
N ASP A 39 23.48 -12.17 16.66
CA ASP A 39 23.64 -11.19 15.60
C ASP A 39 23.60 -9.77 16.18
N ARG A 40 24.12 -8.80 15.43
CA ARG A 40 24.03 -7.39 15.80
C ARG A 40 22.57 -6.93 15.67
N TYR A 41 22.15 -6.10 16.59
CA TYR A 41 20.82 -5.50 16.57
C TYR A 41 20.97 -3.98 16.58
N LEU A 42 20.53 -3.34 15.50
CA LEU A 42 20.71 -1.91 15.27
C LEU A 42 19.38 -1.20 15.51
N ALA A 43 19.37 -0.23 16.42
CA ALA A 43 18.29 0.74 16.49
C ALA A 43 18.54 1.83 15.44
N ILE A 44 17.57 2.02 14.54
CA ILE A 44 17.61 3.10 13.57
C ILE A 44 16.53 4.10 13.98
N TYR A 45 16.97 5.31 14.25
CA TYR A 45 16.09 6.45 14.45
C TYR A 45 15.65 6.94 13.06
N ASN A 46 14.35 6.79 12.75
CA ASN A 46 13.78 7.26 11.48
C ASN A 46 13.54 8.77 11.58
N ASP A 47 14.56 9.54 11.22
CA ASP A 47 14.61 10.99 11.41
C ASP A 47 13.60 11.73 10.50
N PRO A 48 12.62 12.48 11.03
CA PRO A 48 11.70 13.29 10.23
C PRO A 48 12.32 14.64 9.79
N GLY A 49 13.64 14.80 9.93
CA GLY A 49 14.42 16.00 9.63
C GLY A 49 15.20 16.48 10.87
N PRO A 50 16.21 17.34 10.71
CA PRO A 50 17.21 17.64 11.74
C PRO A 50 16.52 18.05 13.04
N THR A 51 16.65 17.25 14.10
CA THR A 51 15.91 17.48 15.36
C THR A 51 16.58 18.52 16.25
N GLY A 52 17.87 18.78 16.03
CA GLY A 52 18.74 19.34 17.06
C GLY A 52 18.90 18.38 18.24
N PRO A 53 19.59 18.81 19.31
CA PRO A 53 19.79 17.97 20.48
C PRO A 53 18.47 17.81 21.26
N LEU A 54 17.94 16.57 21.29
CA LEU A 54 16.79 16.20 22.12
C LEU A 54 17.26 15.86 23.54
N GLU A 55 17.43 16.89 24.38
CA GLU A 55 18.07 16.76 25.69
C GLU A 55 17.07 16.44 26.82
N THR A 56 15.80 16.84 26.66
CA THR A 56 14.75 16.68 27.68
C THR A 56 13.52 15.93 27.15
N GLY A 57 12.69 15.43 28.09
CA GLY A 57 11.39 14.86 27.73
C GLY A 57 10.43 15.88 27.10
N GLY A 58 10.58 17.16 27.45
CA GLY A 58 9.86 18.26 26.81
C GLY A 58 10.27 18.44 25.34
N ASP A 59 11.57 18.42 25.02
CA ASP A 59 12.06 18.51 23.64
C ASP A 59 11.51 17.38 22.76
N PHE A 60 11.46 16.16 23.32
CA PHE A 60 10.86 15.01 22.65
C PHE A 60 9.36 15.23 22.40
N TYR A 61 8.60 15.61 23.42
CA TYR A 61 7.15 15.85 23.28
C TYR A 61 6.86 16.98 22.28
N ASN A 62 7.57 18.10 22.39
CA ASN A 62 7.42 19.24 21.50
C ASN A 62 7.72 18.86 20.05
N PHE A 63 8.78 18.09 19.79
CA PHE A 63 9.15 17.71 18.43
C PHE A 63 8.24 16.65 17.81
N PHE A 64 7.98 15.54 18.51
CA PHE A 64 7.25 14.42 17.93
C PHE A 64 5.73 14.54 18.05
N VAL A 65 5.22 15.23 19.08
CA VAL A 65 3.77 15.35 19.33
C VAL A 65 3.25 16.69 18.84
N LEU A 66 3.96 17.80 19.12
CA LEU A 66 3.49 19.15 18.78
C LEU A 66 4.09 19.70 17.47
N GLY A 67 5.12 19.06 16.92
CA GLY A 67 5.77 19.50 15.68
C GLY A 67 6.58 20.78 15.82
N PHE A 68 7.19 20.97 16.98
CA PHE A 68 8.00 22.13 17.33
C PHE A 68 9.48 21.78 17.40
N TYR A 69 10.34 22.62 16.82
CA TYR A 69 11.78 22.48 17.08
C TYR A 69 12.10 22.81 18.54
N PRO A 70 13.04 22.09 19.19
CA PRO A 70 13.58 22.51 20.48
C PRO A 70 14.09 23.96 20.41
N ALA A 71 14.05 24.69 21.53
CA ALA A 71 14.51 26.08 21.57
C ALA A 71 16.01 26.21 21.26
N SER A 72 16.77 25.13 21.48
CA SER A 72 18.19 24.98 21.15
C SER A 72 18.48 24.71 19.68
N PHE A 73 17.47 24.44 18.85
CA PHE A 73 17.66 24.13 17.43
C PHE A 73 18.11 25.37 16.63
N ASP A 74 19.30 25.30 16.02
CA ASP A 74 19.81 26.30 15.08
C ASP A 74 19.92 25.70 13.67
N PRO A 75 19.10 26.14 12.70
CA PRO A 75 19.10 25.60 11.34
C PRO A 75 20.39 25.91 10.54
N ASN A 76 21.29 26.75 11.07
CA ASN A 76 22.58 27.09 10.44
C ASN A 76 23.77 26.36 11.08
N GLN A 77 23.55 25.58 12.14
CA GLN A 77 24.55 24.67 12.68
C GLN A 77 24.42 23.36 11.91
N SER A 78 25.48 22.97 11.18
CA SER A 78 25.58 21.60 10.66
C SER A 78 25.65 20.65 11.85
N ASP A 79 24.78 19.64 11.88
CA ASP A 79 24.84 18.55 12.86
C ASP A 79 26.13 17.75 12.63
N ASP A 80 27.24 18.21 13.20
CA ASP A 80 28.51 17.51 13.27
C ASP A 80 28.43 16.36 14.30
N THR A 81 27.38 15.53 14.26
CA THR A 81 27.35 14.26 15.00
C THR A 81 27.88 13.13 14.12
N ASN A 82 29.06 13.36 13.54
CA ASN A 82 29.89 12.29 13.02
C ASN A 82 30.75 11.72 14.17
N ASN A 83 30.12 11.32 15.29
CA ASN A 83 30.82 10.58 16.34
C ASN A 83 30.89 9.10 15.94
N SER A 84 31.71 8.84 14.92
CA SER A 84 32.17 7.51 14.54
C SER A 84 33.07 6.95 15.64
N SER A 85 32.47 6.51 16.74
CA SER A 85 33.11 5.63 17.74
C SER A 85 32.58 4.21 17.60
N ALA A 86 32.73 3.64 16.40
CA ALA A 86 32.74 2.19 16.21
C ALA A 86 33.95 1.83 15.34
N SER A 87 34.88 1.11 15.96
CA SER A 87 36.24 0.84 15.50
C SER A 87 36.35 0.38 14.05
N SER A 88 36.99 1.20 13.21
CA SER A 88 37.41 0.84 11.87
C SER A 88 38.65 -0.06 11.93
N SER A 89 38.49 -1.36 11.69
CA SER A 89 39.59 -2.18 11.18
C SER A 89 39.71 -1.93 9.68
N ALA A 90 40.81 -1.28 9.31
CA ALA A 90 41.15 -0.90 7.95
C ALA A 90 41.28 -2.10 6.99
N VAL A 91 40.79 -1.94 5.76
CA VAL A 91 41.23 -2.70 4.59
C VAL A 91 41.65 -1.68 3.52
N PRO A 92 42.79 -1.82 2.84
CA PRO A 92 43.37 -0.72 2.07
C PRO A 92 42.65 -0.49 0.73
N SER A 93 42.25 0.76 0.49
CA SER A 93 41.82 1.26 -0.81
C SER A 93 43.03 1.43 -1.74
N THR A 94 43.06 0.70 -2.85
CA THR A 94 43.84 1.08 -4.04
C THR A 94 42.86 1.32 -5.19
N LEU A 95 42.43 2.58 -5.37
CA LEU A 95 41.72 3.03 -6.56
C LEU A 95 42.69 3.89 -7.37
N THR A 96 43.18 3.33 -8.47
CA THR A 96 43.84 4.05 -9.54
C THR A 96 42.78 4.72 -10.42
N ALA A 97 42.96 6.02 -10.63
CA ALA A 97 42.12 6.85 -11.51
C ALA A 97 42.43 6.60 -12.99
N ALA A 98 41.38 6.48 -13.81
CA ALA A 98 41.27 6.78 -15.25
C ALA A 98 39.95 6.14 -15.76
N ALA A 99 39.17 6.68 -16.69
CA ALA A 99 39.20 7.89 -17.48
C ALA A 99 37.76 8.18 -17.96
N THR A 100 37.52 9.45 -18.28
CA THR A 100 36.37 10.01 -18.97
C THR A 100 35.94 9.17 -20.17
N SER A 101 34.72 8.61 -20.14
CA SER A 101 34.05 8.10 -21.33
C SER A 101 32.70 8.80 -21.49
N THR A 102 32.55 9.37 -22.68
CA THR A 102 31.37 10.06 -23.22
C THR A 102 30.13 9.19 -23.09
N ALA A 103 29.17 9.65 -22.29
CA ALA A 103 27.84 9.05 -22.14
C ALA A 103 27.11 9.08 -23.49
N THR A 104 27.07 7.92 -24.15
CA THR A 104 26.11 7.65 -25.21
C THR A 104 24.90 7.03 -24.50
N SER A 105 23.77 7.74 -24.51
CA SER A 105 22.51 7.27 -23.92
C SER A 105 22.02 6.02 -24.67
N SER A 106 22.49 4.87 -24.23
CA SER A 106 21.86 3.59 -24.50
C SER A 106 20.96 3.30 -23.30
N ALA A 107 19.65 3.22 -23.54
CA ALA A 107 18.70 2.81 -22.51
C ALA A 107 19.13 1.43 -21.98
N SER A 108 19.47 1.33 -20.70
CA SER A 108 19.71 0.03 -20.06
C SER A 108 18.49 -0.86 -20.27
N PRO A 109 18.67 -2.16 -20.60
CA PRO A 109 17.54 -3.08 -20.77
C PRO A 109 16.74 -3.14 -19.46
N THR A 110 15.43 -2.98 -19.58
CA THR A 110 14.52 -3.02 -18.44
C THR A 110 14.59 -4.40 -17.76
N PRO A 111 14.79 -4.49 -16.43
CA PRO A 111 14.87 -5.76 -15.73
C PRO A 111 13.63 -6.64 -15.94
N LEU A 112 13.85 -7.95 -16.14
CA LEU A 112 12.81 -8.97 -16.33
C LEU A 112 12.93 -10.14 -15.32
N SER A 113 13.71 -9.95 -14.26
CA SER A 113 13.94 -10.96 -13.22
C SER A 113 14.01 -10.26 -11.85
N TRP A 114 13.60 -10.99 -10.81
CA TRP A 114 13.63 -10.51 -9.43
C TRP A 114 15.04 -10.40 -8.84
N ASN A 115 16.03 -11.10 -9.42
CA ASN A 115 17.37 -11.23 -8.84
C ASN A 115 17.34 -11.67 -7.36
N ASN A 116 16.48 -12.65 -7.05
CA ASN A 116 16.31 -13.23 -5.72
C ASN A 116 16.33 -14.76 -5.83
N THR A 117 17.19 -15.40 -5.03
CA THR A 117 17.48 -16.84 -5.12
C THR A 117 16.32 -17.76 -4.74
N ALA A 118 15.25 -17.25 -4.14
CA ALA A 118 14.05 -18.04 -3.87
C ALA A 118 13.19 -18.26 -5.13
N TYR A 119 13.25 -17.32 -6.08
CA TYR A 119 12.51 -17.38 -7.35
C TYR A 119 13.39 -18.04 -8.42
N PRO A 120 12.79 -18.68 -9.44
CA PRO A 120 13.53 -19.05 -10.64
C PRO A 120 14.16 -17.81 -11.29
N ASP A 121 15.42 -17.92 -11.70
CA ASP A 121 16.20 -16.81 -12.26
C ASP A 121 15.54 -16.17 -13.49
N THR A 122 14.84 -16.97 -14.30
CA THR A 122 14.17 -16.52 -15.53
C THR A 122 12.69 -16.86 -15.51
N PRO A 123 11.80 -15.87 -15.38
CA PRO A 123 10.37 -16.06 -15.59
C PRO A 123 10.05 -16.38 -17.06
N ASP A 124 9.06 -17.23 -17.32
CA ASP A 124 8.52 -17.48 -18.66
C ASP A 124 7.73 -16.28 -19.19
N VAL A 125 7.15 -15.51 -18.26
CA VAL A 125 6.47 -14.24 -18.49
C VAL A 125 6.91 -13.27 -17.40
N ALA A 126 7.32 -12.08 -17.77
CA ALA A 126 7.70 -11.04 -16.82
C ALA A 126 7.11 -9.72 -17.27
N GLN A 127 6.58 -8.98 -16.32
CA GLN A 127 6.33 -7.56 -16.53
C GLN A 127 7.65 -6.85 -16.73
N ALA A 128 7.64 -5.75 -17.49
CA ALA A 128 8.81 -4.90 -17.60
C ALA A 128 9.11 -4.26 -16.24
N ASP A 129 10.39 -4.05 -15.96
CA ASP A 129 10.89 -3.33 -14.77
C ASP A 129 10.62 -4.07 -13.46
N LEU A 130 10.85 -5.39 -13.46
CA LEU A 130 10.83 -6.16 -12.22
C LEU A 130 12.00 -5.76 -11.32
N GLY A 131 11.73 -5.64 -10.02
CA GLY A 131 12.76 -5.47 -9.01
C GLY A 131 12.26 -4.63 -7.85
N THR A 132 13.09 -4.53 -6.81
CA THR A 132 12.76 -3.82 -5.56
C THR A 132 12.30 -2.38 -5.75
N TYR A 133 12.79 -1.72 -6.79
CA TYR A 133 12.52 -0.32 -7.09
C TYR A 133 12.02 -0.09 -8.51
N GLY A 134 11.71 -1.18 -9.22
CA GLY A 134 11.11 -1.10 -10.55
C GLY A 134 9.58 -0.98 -10.48
N GLY A 135 8.96 -0.62 -11.59
CA GLY A 135 7.51 -0.45 -11.69
C GLY A 135 6.70 -1.74 -11.80
N GLY A 136 7.35 -2.90 -12.07
CA GLY A 136 6.65 -4.14 -12.36
C GLY A 136 6.54 -5.10 -11.19
N TYR A 137 5.34 -5.65 -10.96
CA TYR A 137 5.07 -6.64 -9.92
C TYR A 137 4.67 -8.03 -10.41
N VAL A 138 4.48 -8.26 -11.71
CA VAL A 138 3.96 -9.55 -12.20
C VAL A 138 5.04 -10.43 -12.81
N SER A 139 5.17 -11.67 -12.33
CA SER A 139 6.00 -12.69 -12.97
C SER A 139 5.29 -14.05 -13.06
N GLY A 140 5.57 -14.78 -14.14
CA GLY A 140 4.94 -16.06 -14.49
C GLY A 140 5.97 -17.15 -14.73
N TYR A 141 5.71 -18.36 -14.22
CA TYR A 141 6.63 -19.50 -14.28
C TYR A 141 5.92 -20.79 -14.68
N PHE A 142 6.54 -21.63 -15.50
CA PHE A 142 5.96 -22.86 -16.04
C PHE A 142 6.64 -24.10 -15.47
N LEU A 143 5.96 -24.79 -14.56
CA LEU A 143 6.38 -26.05 -13.98
C LEU A 143 5.95 -27.22 -14.89
N ASN A 144 6.68 -27.39 -15.99
CA ASN A 144 6.35 -28.34 -17.05
C ASN A 144 6.22 -29.80 -16.56
N SER A 145 7.03 -30.20 -15.58
CA SER A 145 7.00 -31.57 -15.00
C SER A 145 5.66 -31.91 -14.32
N THR A 146 4.88 -30.90 -13.92
CA THR A 146 3.60 -31.07 -13.22
C THR A 146 2.42 -30.39 -13.92
N SER A 147 2.62 -29.93 -15.17
CA SER A 147 1.61 -29.22 -15.97
C SER A 147 0.95 -28.05 -15.22
N THR A 148 1.75 -27.36 -14.42
CA THR A 148 1.30 -26.25 -13.55
C THR A 148 2.00 -24.95 -13.98
N SER A 149 1.24 -23.89 -14.22
CA SER A 149 1.77 -22.54 -14.33
C SER A 149 1.59 -21.80 -13.01
N VAL A 150 2.48 -20.85 -12.73
CA VAL A 150 2.45 -20.01 -11.53
C VAL A 150 2.42 -18.55 -11.94
N LEU A 151 1.48 -17.78 -11.42
CA LEU A 151 1.41 -16.33 -11.54
C LEU A 151 1.70 -15.72 -10.17
N SER A 152 2.84 -15.06 -10.04
CA SER A 152 3.24 -14.35 -8.82
C SER A 152 2.85 -12.88 -8.93
N ILE A 153 2.05 -12.42 -7.95
CA ILE A 153 1.62 -11.03 -7.82
C ILE A 153 1.91 -10.57 -6.37
N PRO A 154 3.16 -10.21 -6.04
CA PRO A 154 3.53 -9.64 -4.75
C PRO A 154 2.87 -8.29 -4.44
N SER A 155 2.33 -7.55 -5.42
CA SER A 155 1.67 -6.26 -5.17
C SER A 155 0.72 -5.88 -6.32
N PHE A 156 -0.31 -5.10 -6.01
CA PHE A 156 -1.17 -4.40 -6.99
C PHE A 156 -0.84 -2.89 -7.06
N ASP A 157 0.27 -2.46 -6.44
CA ASP A 157 0.59 -1.06 -6.17
C ASP A 157 1.34 -0.37 -7.32
N GLU A 158 0.72 -0.39 -8.51
CA GLU A 158 1.27 0.18 -9.74
C GLU A 158 0.63 1.49 -10.17
N TYR A 159 1.42 2.29 -10.89
CA TYR A 159 1.06 3.65 -11.30
C TYR A 159 1.65 3.98 -12.67
N GLY A 160 1.08 4.98 -13.33
CA GLY A 160 1.57 5.42 -14.64
C GLY A 160 1.50 4.30 -15.68
N ASP A 161 2.50 4.25 -16.56
CA ASP A 161 2.56 3.26 -17.64
C ASP A 161 2.60 1.81 -17.15
N ALA A 162 3.08 1.57 -15.92
CA ALA A 162 3.19 0.23 -15.34
C ALA A 162 1.83 -0.50 -15.29
N VAL A 163 0.75 0.24 -15.01
CA VAL A 163 -0.63 -0.27 -14.94
C VAL A 163 -1.03 -1.04 -16.22
N ASN A 164 -0.66 -0.53 -17.40
CA ASN A 164 -0.95 -1.21 -18.67
C ASN A 164 -0.04 -2.44 -18.87
N THR A 165 1.22 -2.36 -18.43
CA THR A 165 2.12 -3.52 -18.46
C THR A 165 1.67 -4.63 -17.51
N PHE A 166 1.09 -4.32 -16.36
CA PHE A 166 0.49 -5.30 -15.45
C PHE A 166 -0.64 -6.06 -16.14
N GLN A 167 -1.63 -5.32 -16.64
CA GLN A 167 -2.80 -5.90 -17.33
C GLN A 167 -2.36 -6.79 -18.49
N SER A 168 -1.48 -6.29 -19.36
CA SER A 168 -1.02 -7.04 -20.53
C SER A 168 -0.14 -8.24 -20.16
N THR A 169 0.63 -8.18 -19.07
CA THR A 169 1.47 -9.30 -18.60
C THR A 169 0.61 -10.46 -18.11
N ILE A 170 -0.49 -10.19 -17.39
CA ILE A 170 -1.44 -11.25 -16.98
C ILE A 170 -2.07 -11.92 -18.22
N GLY A 171 -2.48 -11.12 -19.22
CA GLY A 171 -3.04 -11.65 -20.46
C GLY A 171 -2.04 -12.51 -21.25
N GLN A 172 -0.77 -12.09 -21.26
CA GLN A 172 0.33 -12.88 -21.83
C GLN A 172 0.58 -14.17 -21.06
N PHE A 173 0.55 -14.15 -19.73
CA PHE A 173 0.67 -15.34 -18.89
C PHE A 173 -0.41 -16.38 -19.22
N ILE A 174 -1.67 -15.96 -19.27
CA ILE A 174 -2.79 -16.84 -19.62
C ILE A 174 -2.60 -17.41 -21.02
N THR A 175 -2.29 -16.56 -22.01
CA THR A 175 -2.12 -16.99 -23.41
C THR A 175 -0.98 -18.00 -23.55
N LYS A 176 0.19 -17.69 -22.99
CA LYS A 176 1.39 -18.53 -23.10
C LYS A 176 1.28 -19.84 -22.32
N SER A 177 0.68 -19.82 -21.13
CA SER A 177 0.49 -21.05 -20.34
C SER A 177 -0.49 -22.03 -21.02
N LYS A 178 -1.57 -21.52 -21.64
CA LYS A 178 -2.47 -22.32 -22.47
C LYS A 178 -1.77 -22.86 -23.72
N ALA A 179 -0.98 -22.04 -24.40
CA ALA A 179 -0.21 -22.47 -25.57
C ALA A 179 0.82 -23.55 -25.24
N ALA A 180 1.40 -23.50 -24.04
CA ALA A 180 2.30 -24.53 -23.51
C ALA A 180 1.58 -25.82 -23.05
N GLY A 181 0.24 -25.87 -23.11
CA GLY A 181 -0.54 -27.04 -22.71
C GLY A 181 -0.61 -27.27 -21.20
N LEU A 182 -0.32 -26.25 -20.40
CA LEU A 182 -0.40 -26.30 -18.94
C LEU A 182 -1.86 -26.27 -18.49
N ARG A 183 -2.19 -27.11 -17.51
CA ARG A 183 -3.58 -27.37 -17.12
C ARG A 183 -4.01 -26.70 -15.84
N LYS A 184 -3.05 -26.39 -14.96
CA LYS A 184 -3.33 -25.89 -13.61
C LYS A 184 -2.59 -24.59 -13.34
N VAL A 185 -3.15 -23.75 -12.48
CA VAL A 185 -2.59 -22.44 -12.13
C VAL A 185 -2.44 -22.31 -10.62
N VAL A 186 -1.26 -21.89 -10.17
CA VAL A 186 -1.05 -21.37 -8.82
C VAL A 186 -0.94 -19.85 -8.94
N ILE A 187 -1.76 -19.11 -8.19
CA ILE A 187 -1.63 -17.66 -8.08
C ILE A 187 -1.01 -17.36 -6.71
N ASP A 188 0.22 -16.89 -6.72
CA ASP A 188 0.98 -16.58 -5.51
C ASP A 188 0.79 -15.10 -5.12
N LEU A 189 0.24 -14.89 -3.92
CA LEU A 189 -0.05 -13.59 -3.32
C LEU A 189 0.67 -13.40 -1.98
N GLN A 190 1.74 -14.15 -1.71
CA GLN A 190 2.52 -13.99 -0.47
C GLN A 190 2.96 -12.53 -0.30
N GLN A 191 2.83 -12.00 0.92
CA GLN A 191 3.21 -10.63 1.29
C GLN A 191 2.53 -9.51 0.47
N ASN A 192 1.43 -9.78 -0.23
CA ASN A 192 0.77 -8.77 -1.06
C ASN A 192 -0.11 -7.84 -0.21
N VAL A 193 0.24 -6.57 -0.21
CA VAL A 193 -0.41 -5.58 0.67
C VAL A 193 -1.47 -4.71 -0.02
N GLY A 194 -1.81 -5.09 -1.24
CA GLY A 194 -2.79 -4.44 -2.08
C GLY A 194 -2.15 -3.43 -3.03
N GLY A 195 -2.80 -2.28 -3.19
CA GLY A 195 -2.53 -1.30 -4.23
C GLY A 195 -3.81 -0.94 -4.97
N GLN A 196 -3.75 -0.81 -6.28
CA GLN A 196 -4.88 -0.39 -7.11
C GLN A 196 -6.00 -1.42 -7.15
N SER A 197 -7.20 -1.03 -6.69
CA SER A 197 -8.37 -1.92 -6.68
C SER A 197 -8.80 -2.34 -8.09
N LEU A 198 -8.60 -1.46 -9.08
CA LEU A 198 -8.93 -1.74 -10.47
C LEU A 198 -8.02 -2.82 -11.07
N LEU A 199 -6.75 -2.91 -10.66
CA LEU A 199 -5.85 -3.98 -11.09
C LEU A 199 -6.23 -5.34 -10.50
N ALA A 200 -6.75 -5.37 -9.27
CA ALA A 200 -7.32 -6.57 -8.68
C ALA A 200 -8.59 -7.04 -9.41
N ILE A 201 -9.48 -6.11 -9.77
CA ILE A 201 -10.69 -6.44 -10.54
C ILE A 201 -10.32 -6.90 -11.96
N ASP A 202 -9.37 -6.22 -12.61
CA ASP A 202 -8.87 -6.58 -13.92
C ASP A 202 -8.28 -8.00 -13.93
N ALA A 203 -7.37 -8.30 -13.01
CA ALA A 203 -6.78 -9.63 -12.87
C ALA A 203 -7.86 -10.71 -12.70
N PHE A 204 -8.87 -10.47 -11.86
CA PHE A 204 -10.00 -11.38 -11.70
C PHE A 204 -10.76 -11.58 -13.02
N LYS A 205 -11.10 -10.49 -13.71
CA LYS A 205 -11.86 -10.53 -14.97
C LYS A 205 -11.09 -11.24 -16.09
N GLN A 206 -9.76 -11.21 -16.10
CA GLN A 206 -8.96 -11.95 -17.07
C GLN A 206 -9.06 -13.48 -16.87
N PHE A 207 -9.22 -13.96 -15.62
CA PHE A 207 -9.48 -15.38 -15.32
C PHE A 207 -10.97 -15.75 -15.40
N PHE A 208 -11.88 -14.84 -15.06
CA PHE A 208 -13.32 -15.11 -15.02
C PHE A 208 -14.12 -14.01 -15.76
N PRO A 209 -13.96 -13.91 -17.10
CA PRO A 209 -14.61 -12.84 -17.88
C PRO A 209 -16.13 -12.93 -17.88
N ASN A 210 -16.68 -14.13 -17.63
CA ASN A 210 -18.10 -14.41 -17.55
C ASN A 210 -18.75 -14.07 -16.20
N ILE A 211 -17.97 -13.69 -15.18
CA ILE A 211 -18.48 -13.28 -13.87
C ILE A 211 -18.42 -11.76 -13.77
N ASP A 212 -19.54 -11.13 -13.40
CA ASP A 212 -19.59 -9.71 -13.03
C ASP A 212 -19.37 -9.59 -11.51
N PRO A 213 -18.14 -9.26 -11.03
CA PRO A 213 -17.82 -9.31 -9.62
C PRO A 213 -18.62 -8.28 -8.80
N PHE A 214 -19.09 -8.68 -7.63
CA PHE A 214 -19.97 -7.85 -6.81
C PHE A 214 -19.26 -6.59 -6.31
N VAL A 215 -18.10 -6.73 -5.66
CA VAL A 215 -17.26 -5.61 -5.15
C VAL A 215 -18.06 -4.55 -4.37
N GLY A 216 -19.09 -4.98 -3.64
CA GLY A 216 -20.00 -4.07 -2.96
C GLY A 216 -19.32 -3.35 -1.81
N SER A 217 -19.55 -2.05 -1.72
CA SER A 217 -19.07 -1.24 -0.60
C SER A 217 -20.04 -0.19 -0.12
N ARG A 218 -19.83 0.32 1.10
CA ARG A 218 -20.72 1.33 1.72
C ARG A 218 -19.95 2.16 2.74
N MET A 219 -20.39 3.38 3.02
CA MET A 219 -19.82 4.22 4.07
C MET A 219 -20.82 4.41 5.21
N ARG A 220 -20.32 4.84 6.36
CA ARG A 220 -21.15 5.30 7.47
C ARG A 220 -21.89 6.59 7.06
N ALA A 221 -23.22 6.59 7.18
CA ALA A 221 -24.08 7.72 6.84
C ALA A 221 -24.30 8.60 8.08
N HIS A 222 -23.49 9.65 8.23
CA HIS A 222 -23.57 10.63 9.31
C HIS A 222 -23.79 12.05 8.78
N PRO A 223 -24.19 13.03 9.61
CA PRO A 223 -24.51 14.39 9.15
C PRO A 223 -23.42 15.07 8.31
N SER A 224 -22.14 14.97 8.70
CA SER A 224 -21.04 15.53 7.92
C SER A 224 -20.85 14.84 6.57
N ALA A 225 -20.99 13.51 6.50
CA ALA A 225 -20.98 12.80 5.22
C ALA A 225 -22.13 13.27 4.32
N ASN A 226 -23.30 13.57 4.90
CA ASN A 226 -24.43 14.10 4.16
C ASN A 226 -24.14 15.47 3.55
N VAL A 227 -23.58 16.42 4.32
CA VAL A 227 -23.19 17.74 3.80
C VAL A 227 -22.13 17.60 2.72
N MET A 228 -21.12 16.76 2.95
CA MET A 228 -20.04 16.54 2.00
C MET A 228 -20.57 16.00 0.66
N GLY A 229 -21.30 14.89 0.71
CA GLY A 229 -21.75 14.20 -0.49
C GLY A 229 -22.88 14.89 -1.22
N LYS A 230 -23.84 15.51 -0.52
CA LYS A 230 -24.91 16.29 -1.16
C LYS A 230 -24.33 17.46 -1.95
N THR A 231 -23.36 18.16 -1.37
CA THR A 231 -22.71 19.33 -2.01
C THR A 231 -21.85 18.88 -3.19
N MET A 232 -20.97 17.89 -2.99
CA MET A 232 -20.08 17.40 -4.04
C MET A 232 -20.85 16.77 -5.21
N THR A 233 -21.83 15.90 -4.92
CA THR A 233 -22.66 15.28 -5.98
C THR A 233 -23.44 16.35 -6.74
N GLY A 234 -24.04 17.32 -6.05
CA GLY A 234 -24.77 18.41 -6.71
C GLY A 234 -23.88 19.31 -7.57
N TYR A 235 -22.63 19.57 -7.15
CA TYR A 235 -21.66 20.27 -7.98
C TYR A 235 -21.31 19.47 -9.23
N TRP A 236 -20.92 18.20 -9.07
CA TRP A 236 -20.52 17.35 -10.19
C TRP A 236 -21.65 17.16 -11.21
N ASP A 237 -22.89 16.97 -10.74
CA ASP A 237 -24.08 16.86 -11.60
C ASP A 237 -24.38 18.15 -12.40
N SER A 238 -23.82 19.29 -12.00
CA SER A 238 -23.96 20.58 -12.71
C SER A 238 -22.89 20.82 -13.78
N LEU A 239 -21.83 20.00 -13.79
CA LEU A 239 -20.73 20.09 -14.75
C LEU A 239 -21.11 19.44 -16.08
N ASN A 240 -20.50 19.94 -17.15
CA ASN A 240 -20.53 19.29 -18.46
C ASN A 240 -19.34 18.33 -18.61
N ASP A 241 -19.44 17.37 -19.54
CA ASP A 241 -18.37 16.42 -19.87
C ASP A 241 -17.16 17.06 -20.56
N THR A 242 -17.16 18.38 -20.77
CA THR A 242 -16.01 19.16 -21.23
C THR A 242 -15.26 19.87 -20.10
N ASP A 243 -15.83 19.91 -18.90
CA ASP A 243 -15.22 20.56 -17.75
C ASP A 243 -14.13 19.66 -17.17
N ASP A 244 -12.94 20.23 -16.92
CA ASP A 244 -11.80 19.48 -16.36
C ASP A 244 -12.20 18.79 -15.03
N ASP A 245 -12.95 19.49 -14.18
CA ASP A 245 -13.45 18.96 -12.90
C ASP A 245 -14.35 17.72 -13.05
N TYR A 246 -15.08 17.60 -14.17
CA TYR A 246 -15.95 16.44 -14.41
C TYR A 246 -15.11 15.16 -14.46
N TYR A 247 -13.97 15.20 -15.14
CA TYR A 247 -13.02 14.08 -15.23
C TYR A 247 -12.31 13.84 -13.90
N PHE A 248 -11.78 14.89 -13.26
CA PHE A 248 -11.02 14.74 -12.01
C PHE A 248 -11.87 14.19 -10.85
N LEU A 249 -13.14 14.56 -10.79
CA LEU A 249 -14.03 14.19 -9.69
C LEU A 249 -14.82 12.90 -9.94
N ALA A 250 -14.77 12.30 -11.12
CA ALA A 250 -15.54 11.09 -11.44
C ALA A 250 -15.30 9.95 -10.44
N ALA A 251 -14.05 9.75 -9.99
CA ALA A 251 -13.68 8.76 -8.98
C ALA A 251 -13.72 9.27 -7.52
N ASN A 252 -14.17 10.50 -7.26
CA ASN A 252 -14.23 11.07 -5.92
C ASN A 252 -15.22 10.29 -5.03
N ALA A 253 -14.86 10.06 -3.76
CA ALA A 253 -15.66 9.28 -2.83
C ALA A 253 -17.03 9.92 -2.46
N TRP A 254 -17.17 11.23 -2.69
CA TRP A 254 -18.36 12.03 -2.36
C TRP A 254 -19.27 12.29 -3.58
N VAL A 255 -18.92 11.75 -4.76
CA VAL A 255 -19.76 11.76 -5.97
C VAL A 255 -20.55 10.44 -6.05
N ALA A 256 -21.88 10.53 -5.94
CA ALA A 256 -22.75 9.36 -5.91
C ALA A 256 -23.29 8.93 -7.29
N THR A 257 -23.58 9.87 -8.18
CA THR A 257 -24.30 9.65 -9.45
C THR A 257 -23.46 8.94 -10.52
N ASP A 258 -22.15 8.90 -10.37
CA ASP A 258 -21.24 8.03 -11.15
C ASP A 258 -20.90 6.71 -10.43
N ARG A 259 -21.72 6.29 -9.45
CA ARG A 259 -21.61 4.97 -8.80
C ARG A 259 -22.82 4.13 -9.16
N ILE A 260 -22.62 2.81 -9.19
CA ILE A 260 -23.69 1.84 -9.44
C ILE A 260 -24.35 1.47 -8.12
N ASN A 261 -25.67 1.58 -8.05
CA ASN A 261 -26.46 1.02 -6.96
C ASN A 261 -26.47 -0.51 -7.08
N ALA A 262 -25.90 -1.20 -6.10
CA ALA A 262 -25.73 -2.65 -6.10
C ALA A 262 -27.07 -3.41 -6.13
N ASN A 263 -28.17 -2.79 -5.68
CA ASN A 263 -29.50 -3.41 -5.69
C ASN A 263 -30.21 -3.30 -7.04
N THR A 264 -29.95 -2.25 -7.81
CA THR A 264 -30.65 -1.98 -9.08
C THR A 264 -29.80 -2.28 -10.31
N GLY A 265 -28.47 -2.32 -10.16
CA GLY A 265 -27.52 -2.46 -11.25
C GLY A 265 -27.44 -1.23 -12.16
N ARG A 266 -27.97 -0.08 -11.72
CA ARG A 266 -27.96 1.20 -12.44
C ARG A 266 -27.21 2.25 -11.62
N ASN A 267 -26.79 3.34 -12.27
CA ASN A 267 -26.26 4.50 -11.56
C ASN A 267 -27.27 5.00 -10.51
N PHE A 268 -26.78 5.50 -9.38
CA PHE A 268 -27.62 6.24 -8.44
C PHE A 268 -28.18 7.49 -9.14
N SER A 269 -29.44 7.79 -8.89
CA SER A 269 -30.12 8.97 -9.43
C SER A 269 -29.86 10.25 -8.65
N SER A 270 -29.39 10.13 -7.39
CA SER A 270 -29.12 11.27 -6.51
C SER A 270 -28.30 10.85 -5.29
N TRP A 271 -27.70 11.84 -4.60
CA TRP A 271 -27.09 11.62 -3.29
C TRP A 271 -28.07 11.06 -2.26
N ALA A 272 -29.34 11.50 -2.28
CA ALA A 272 -30.35 11.01 -1.33
C ALA A 272 -30.62 9.50 -1.50
N GLU A 273 -30.64 9.01 -2.75
CA GLU A 273 -30.72 7.57 -3.02
C GLU A 273 -29.48 6.85 -2.50
N PHE A 274 -28.28 7.37 -2.73
CA PHE A 274 -27.05 6.79 -2.22
C PHE A 274 -26.99 6.77 -0.69
N PHE A 275 -27.40 7.85 -0.03
CA PHE A 275 -27.30 8.03 1.42
C PHE A 275 -28.16 7.05 2.22
N GLY A 276 -29.24 6.54 1.64
CA GLY A 276 -30.12 5.55 2.29
C GLY A 276 -31.41 6.16 2.86
N PRO A 277 -32.06 5.48 3.81
CA PRO A 277 -31.44 5.02 5.06
C PRO A 277 -31.17 3.51 5.14
N ASN A 278 -30.09 3.12 5.84
CA ASN A 278 -29.86 1.74 6.27
C ASN A 278 -29.31 1.67 7.70
N LEU A 279 -30.07 1.12 8.65
CA LEU A 279 -29.66 0.98 10.05
C LEU A 279 -29.14 -0.43 10.33
N TYR A 280 -27.86 -0.54 10.68
CA TYR A 280 -27.21 -1.80 11.03
C TYR A 280 -26.46 -1.65 12.35
N ASN A 281 -26.76 -2.50 13.33
CA ASN A 281 -26.07 -2.53 14.64
C ASN A 281 -26.02 -1.16 15.36
N GLY A 282 -27.04 -0.32 15.18
CA GLY A 282 -27.13 1.01 15.81
C GLY A 282 -26.47 2.16 15.01
N ASP A 283 -25.82 1.86 13.88
CA ASP A 283 -25.22 2.85 12.98
C ASP A 283 -25.97 2.95 11.65
N ASN A 284 -26.00 4.15 11.06
CA ASN A 284 -26.54 4.37 9.73
C ASN A 284 -25.46 4.19 8.66
N PHE A 285 -25.84 3.58 7.53
CA PHE A 285 -24.98 3.34 6.38
C PHE A 285 -25.67 3.75 5.08
N THR A 286 -24.84 4.10 4.09
CA THR A 286 -25.30 4.34 2.72
C THR A 286 -25.81 3.04 2.09
N ASN A 287 -26.58 3.16 1.02
CA ASN A 287 -26.83 2.03 0.14
C ASN A 287 -25.50 1.49 -0.41
N THR A 288 -25.47 0.18 -0.67
CA THR A 288 -24.27 -0.47 -1.21
C THR A 288 -24.02 -0.01 -2.64
N GLN A 289 -22.81 0.45 -2.90
CA GLN A 289 -22.33 0.93 -4.19
C GLN A 289 -21.37 -0.06 -4.83
N ARG A 290 -21.28 -0.01 -6.16
CA ARG A 290 -20.23 -0.64 -6.98
C ARG A 290 -19.61 0.41 -7.89
N TYR A 291 -18.35 0.19 -8.26
CA TYR A 291 -17.67 1.02 -9.25
C TYR A 291 -18.35 0.95 -10.62
N ASN A 292 -18.38 2.09 -11.32
CA ASN A 292 -18.93 2.18 -12.67
C ASN A 292 -17.86 1.85 -13.72
N LEU A 293 -17.44 0.58 -13.78
CA LEU A 293 -16.37 0.13 -14.68
C LEU A 293 -16.73 0.22 -16.18
N SER A 294 -18.00 0.47 -16.50
CA SER A 294 -18.41 0.77 -17.88
C SER A 294 -18.07 2.20 -18.30
N SER A 295 -17.75 3.08 -17.35
CA SER A 295 -17.30 4.46 -17.59
C SER A 295 -15.77 4.50 -17.71
N PHE A 296 -15.28 4.80 -18.91
CA PHE A 296 -13.84 5.00 -19.14
C PHE A 296 -13.29 6.16 -18.31
N ILE A 297 -14.10 7.21 -18.11
CA ILE A 297 -13.74 8.38 -17.29
C ILE A 297 -13.54 7.96 -15.84
N PHE A 298 -14.40 7.09 -15.31
CA PHE A 298 -14.24 6.55 -13.97
C PHE A 298 -12.93 5.76 -13.83
N ASP A 299 -12.63 4.85 -14.77
CA ASP A 299 -11.43 4.03 -14.72
C ASP A 299 -10.13 4.86 -14.72
N VAL A 300 -10.06 5.86 -15.60
CA VAL A 300 -8.93 6.80 -15.70
C VAL A 300 -8.80 7.65 -14.43
N ALA A 301 -9.91 8.19 -13.92
CA ALA A 301 -9.90 8.98 -12.68
C ALA A 301 -9.52 8.13 -11.46
N ALA A 302 -9.95 6.87 -11.42
CA ALA A 302 -9.71 5.96 -10.29
C ALA A 302 -8.27 5.44 -10.23
N ILE A 303 -7.59 5.27 -11.37
CA ILE A 303 -6.15 4.94 -11.40
C ILE A 303 -5.27 6.15 -11.07
N GLY A 304 -5.82 7.36 -11.24
CA GLY A 304 -5.19 8.63 -10.83
C GLY A 304 -4.18 9.17 -11.84
N ASN A 305 -4.33 8.83 -13.13
CA ASN A 305 -3.47 9.37 -14.20
C ASN A 305 -4.25 9.53 -15.51
N GLU A 306 -4.51 10.78 -15.91
CA GLU A 306 -5.27 11.13 -17.12
C GLU A 306 -4.54 10.81 -18.44
N ASP A 307 -3.21 10.71 -18.42
CA ASP A 307 -2.41 10.38 -19.60
C ASP A 307 -2.38 8.87 -19.89
N VAL A 308 -2.86 8.05 -18.95
CA VAL A 308 -2.87 6.58 -19.07
C VAL A 308 -4.27 6.13 -19.44
N ALA A 309 -4.43 5.68 -20.69
CA ALA A 309 -5.65 5.04 -21.16
C ALA A 309 -5.78 3.62 -20.58
N PHE A 310 -6.19 3.51 -19.33
CA PHE A 310 -6.50 2.25 -18.67
C PHE A 310 -8.02 1.99 -18.66
N ALA A 311 -8.41 0.75 -18.90
CA ALA A 311 -9.78 0.28 -18.71
C ALA A 311 -9.77 -1.17 -18.25
N VAL A 312 -10.63 -1.51 -17.28
CA VAL A 312 -10.71 -2.86 -16.72
C VAL A 312 -11.21 -3.85 -17.78
N TYR A 313 -10.50 -4.97 -17.92
CA TYR A 313 -10.87 -6.03 -18.86
C TYR A 313 -12.29 -6.54 -18.62
N GLY A 314 -13.07 -6.69 -19.69
CA GLY A 314 -14.46 -7.12 -19.64
C GLY A 314 -15.49 -5.99 -19.53
N TYR A 315 -15.07 -4.72 -19.51
CA TYR A 315 -15.97 -3.57 -19.41
C TYR A 315 -15.65 -2.47 -20.43
N GLY A 316 -16.62 -1.59 -20.67
CA GLY A 316 -16.43 -0.29 -21.33
C GLY A 316 -15.47 -0.31 -22.53
N ALA A 317 -14.34 0.38 -22.38
CA ALA A 317 -13.32 0.55 -23.40
C ALA A 317 -12.38 -0.66 -23.59
N ASN A 318 -12.50 -1.71 -22.77
CA ASN A 318 -11.72 -2.95 -22.86
C ASN A 318 -12.65 -4.18 -22.78
N PRO A 319 -13.57 -4.38 -23.74
CA PRO A 319 -14.55 -5.44 -23.67
C PRO A 319 -13.90 -6.82 -23.85
N ALA A 320 -14.38 -7.81 -23.09
CA ALA A 320 -14.04 -9.20 -23.33
C ALA A 320 -14.68 -9.68 -24.64
N PRO A 321 -14.08 -10.67 -25.34
CA PRO A 321 -14.71 -11.28 -26.50
C PRO A 321 -16.12 -11.79 -26.18
N PRO A 322 -17.08 -11.74 -27.13
CA PRO A 322 -18.41 -12.29 -26.93
C PRO A 322 -18.36 -13.75 -26.48
N ASN A 323 -19.09 -14.09 -25.42
CA ASN A 323 -19.09 -15.43 -24.80
C ASN A 323 -17.71 -15.90 -24.31
N ALA A 324 -16.84 -14.97 -23.91
CA ALA A 324 -15.57 -15.31 -23.27
C ALA A 324 -15.81 -16.23 -22.07
N ALA A 325 -15.20 -17.41 -22.12
CA ALA A 325 -15.21 -18.38 -21.04
C ALA A 325 -13.92 -18.25 -20.21
N PRO A 326 -13.92 -18.69 -18.94
CA PRO A 326 -12.70 -18.81 -18.15
C PRO A 326 -11.62 -19.62 -18.90
N PRO A 327 -10.37 -19.15 -18.96
CA PRO A 327 -9.28 -19.88 -19.60
C PRO A 327 -8.91 -21.15 -18.83
N TYR A 328 -9.23 -21.20 -17.53
CA TYR A 328 -9.07 -22.34 -16.63
C TYR A 328 -10.36 -22.53 -15.83
N ALA A 329 -10.68 -23.78 -15.50
CA ALA A 329 -11.76 -24.07 -14.56
C ALA A 329 -11.33 -23.65 -13.14
N ALA A 330 -12.26 -23.22 -12.30
CA ALA A 330 -11.92 -22.71 -10.97
C ALA A 330 -11.22 -23.76 -10.09
N GLU A 331 -11.58 -25.04 -10.24
CA GLU A 331 -10.97 -26.17 -9.52
C GLU A 331 -9.50 -26.45 -9.91
N ASP A 332 -9.08 -25.97 -11.09
CA ASP A 332 -7.72 -26.05 -11.63
C ASP A 332 -6.86 -24.83 -11.26
N ILE A 333 -7.43 -23.86 -10.53
CA ILE A 333 -6.71 -22.72 -9.96
C ILE A 333 -6.64 -22.87 -8.45
N ILE A 334 -5.49 -22.54 -7.86
CA ILE A 334 -5.37 -22.27 -6.42
C ILE A 334 -4.72 -20.92 -6.19
N ILE A 335 -5.09 -20.27 -5.08
CA ILE A 335 -4.35 -19.13 -4.53
C ILE A 335 -3.43 -19.63 -3.43
N LEU A 336 -2.17 -19.22 -3.45
CA LEU A 336 -1.24 -19.36 -2.34
C LEU A 336 -1.07 -18.00 -1.64
N SER A 337 -1.21 -17.97 -0.32
CA SER A 337 -0.89 -16.81 0.52
C SER A 337 -0.17 -17.27 1.78
N ASP A 338 0.44 -16.34 2.51
CA ASP A 338 1.02 -16.56 3.84
C ASP A 338 0.20 -15.88 4.95
N GLY A 339 -1.03 -15.49 4.63
CA GLY A 339 -1.91 -14.73 5.52
C GLY A 339 -1.81 -13.23 5.29
N ILE A 340 -0.75 -12.72 4.66
CA ILE A 340 -0.58 -11.31 4.37
C ILE A 340 -1.11 -11.03 2.96
N CYS A 341 -2.41 -10.70 2.90
CA CYS A 341 -3.12 -10.31 1.69
C CYS A 341 -4.15 -9.24 2.07
N ASP A 342 -3.75 -7.97 1.90
CA ASP A 342 -4.44 -6.76 2.40
C ASP A 342 -5.05 -5.95 1.24
N SER A 343 -6.08 -5.16 1.51
CA SER A 343 -6.67 -4.16 0.61
C SER A 343 -7.08 -4.81 -0.73
N SER A 344 -6.58 -4.30 -1.85
CA SER A 344 -6.87 -4.86 -3.19
C SER A 344 -6.49 -6.33 -3.34
N CYS A 345 -5.51 -6.85 -2.58
CA CYS A 345 -5.25 -8.29 -2.55
C CYS A 345 -6.41 -9.05 -1.90
N ALA A 346 -6.90 -8.58 -0.75
CA ALA A 346 -8.06 -9.16 -0.09
C ALA A 346 -9.31 -9.09 -0.98
N LEU A 347 -9.49 -8.01 -1.73
CA LEU A 347 -10.53 -7.87 -2.73
C LEU A 347 -10.39 -8.92 -3.86
N PHE A 348 -9.19 -9.09 -4.42
CA PHE A 348 -8.92 -10.11 -5.43
C PHE A 348 -9.21 -11.52 -4.90
N MET A 349 -8.73 -11.84 -3.69
CA MET A 349 -8.98 -13.12 -3.05
C MET A 349 -10.47 -13.34 -2.77
N GLU A 350 -11.21 -12.31 -2.36
CA GLU A 350 -12.66 -12.37 -2.17
C GLU A 350 -13.36 -12.73 -3.49
N MET A 351 -13.06 -12.05 -4.59
CA MET A 351 -13.67 -12.34 -5.90
C MET A 351 -13.32 -13.77 -6.38
N MET A 352 -12.04 -14.14 -6.32
CA MET A 352 -11.59 -15.46 -6.77
C MET A 352 -12.17 -16.60 -5.93
N HIS A 353 -12.16 -16.48 -4.60
CA HIS A 353 -12.61 -17.53 -3.70
C HIS A 353 -14.13 -17.62 -3.59
N HIS A 354 -14.82 -16.50 -3.40
CA HIS A 354 -16.27 -16.49 -3.14
C HIS A 354 -17.10 -16.44 -4.41
N GLU A 355 -16.67 -15.70 -5.42
CA GLU A 355 -17.48 -15.50 -6.63
C GLU A 355 -17.13 -16.53 -7.72
N ALA A 356 -15.86 -16.94 -7.83
CA ALA A 356 -15.43 -17.95 -8.80
C ALA A 356 -15.22 -19.36 -8.21
N GLY A 357 -15.09 -19.52 -6.89
CA GLY A 357 -14.91 -20.82 -6.25
C GLY A 357 -13.48 -21.37 -6.28
N VAL A 358 -12.48 -20.50 -6.47
CA VAL A 358 -11.05 -20.87 -6.45
C VAL A 358 -10.62 -21.23 -5.03
N ARG A 359 -9.88 -22.33 -4.86
CA ARG A 359 -9.41 -22.78 -3.54
C ARG A 359 -8.18 -22.00 -3.09
N VAL A 360 -8.07 -21.77 -1.79
CA VAL A 360 -6.99 -21.01 -1.16
C VAL A 360 -6.16 -21.90 -0.23
N VAL A 361 -4.83 -21.83 -0.41
CA VAL A 361 -3.83 -22.45 0.46
C VAL A 361 -3.12 -21.35 1.23
N VAL A 362 -3.02 -21.50 2.55
CA VAL A 362 -2.27 -20.58 3.41
C VAL A 362 -1.05 -21.24 4.03
N ALA A 363 0.12 -20.63 3.89
CA ALA A 363 1.39 -21.15 4.39
C ALA A 363 1.82 -20.47 5.70
N GLY A 364 2.22 -21.27 6.68
CA GLY A 364 2.80 -20.80 7.95
C GLY A 364 1.78 -20.65 9.08
N GLY A 365 1.82 -19.50 9.76
CA GLY A 365 1.06 -19.24 10.99
C GLY A 365 1.73 -19.78 12.26
N LYS A 366 0.99 -19.77 13.38
CA LYS A 366 1.48 -20.24 14.69
C LYS A 366 1.88 -21.73 14.63
N PRO A 367 2.87 -22.21 15.39
CA PRO A 367 3.27 -23.63 15.41
C PRO A 367 2.23 -24.50 16.16
N SER A 368 0.98 -24.48 15.70
CA SER A 368 -0.17 -25.20 16.22
C SER A 368 -1.00 -25.74 15.06
N THR A 369 -1.72 -26.83 15.31
CA THR A 369 -2.70 -27.37 14.36
C THR A 369 -3.93 -26.47 14.24
N GLY A 370 -4.80 -26.76 13.27
CA GLY A 370 -6.03 -25.99 13.05
C GLY A 370 -5.95 -24.99 11.89
N PRO A 371 -7.09 -24.34 11.59
CA PRO A 371 -7.25 -23.46 10.42
C PRO A 371 -6.47 -22.16 10.59
N MET A 372 -6.24 -21.49 9.47
CA MET A 372 -5.64 -20.16 9.41
C MET A 372 -6.38 -19.34 8.35
N GLN A 373 -6.51 -18.05 8.64
CA GLN A 373 -7.11 -17.11 7.71
C GLN A 373 -6.13 -16.76 6.58
N ALA A 374 -6.64 -16.69 5.35
CA ALA A 374 -5.82 -16.41 4.18
C ALA A 374 -5.67 -14.91 3.85
N PRO A 375 -6.74 -14.08 3.79
CA PRO A 375 -6.60 -12.64 3.69
C PRO A 375 -6.56 -11.98 5.07
N SER A 376 -5.61 -11.10 5.34
CA SER A 376 -5.56 -10.32 6.59
C SER A 376 -5.10 -8.88 6.34
N GLY A 377 -4.98 -8.07 7.39
CA GLY A 377 -4.79 -6.63 7.25
C GLY A 377 -6.13 -5.91 7.08
N SER A 378 -6.22 -4.96 6.15
CA SER A 378 -7.47 -4.29 5.81
C SER A 378 -8.27 -5.09 4.78
N ARG A 379 -9.54 -5.35 5.06
CA ARG A 379 -10.54 -5.84 4.09
C ARG A 379 -11.62 -4.78 3.83
N GLY A 380 -11.21 -3.51 3.91
CA GLY A 380 -11.97 -2.37 3.42
C GLY A 380 -11.84 -2.17 1.92
N SER A 381 -12.73 -1.37 1.33
CA SER A 381 -12.68 -1.09 -0.10
C SER A 381 -12.10 0.29 -0.45
N ARG A 382 -11.89 1.18 0.52
CA ARG A 382 -11.28 2.50 0.25
C ARG A 382 -10.52 3.07 1.44
N SER A 383 -9.19 3.02 1.35
CA SER A 383 -8.35 3.91 2.15
C SER A 383 -8.52 5.35 1.69
N TYR A 384 -8.56 6.28 2.64
CA TYR A 384 -8.77 7.70 2.42
C TYR A 384 -7.86 8.50 3.34
N ALA A 385 -6.88 9.20 2.76
CA ALA A 385 -5.94 9.99 3.53
C ALA A 385 -6.60 11.27 4.08
N THR A 386 -6.19 11.71 5.27
CA THR A 386 -6.79 12.89 5.90
C THR A 386 -6.50 14.18 5.15
N TYR A 387 -5.35 14.31 4.49
CA TYR A 387 -5.06 15.49 3.65
C TYR A 387 -6.03 15.61 2.46
N VAL A 388 -6.49 14.47 1.90
CA VAL A 388 -7.55 14.47 0.89
C VAL A 388 -8.89 14.86 1.51
N LEU A 389 -9.19 14.36 2.70
CA LEU A 389 -10.40 14.76 3.42
C LEU A 389 -10.43 16.26 3.66
N ASP A 390 -9.32 16.83 4.10
CA ASP A 390 -9.21 18.26 4.38
C ASP A 390 -9.36 19.09 3.10
N ALA A 391 -8.70 18.71 2.01
CA ALA A 391 -8.86 19.37 0.73
C ALA A 391 -10.31 19.29 0.17
N ASN A 392 -11.01 18.17 0.40
CA ASN A 392 -12.43 18.08 0.04
C ASN A 392 -13.31 18.92 0.96
N ILE A 393 -13.03 18.99 2.27
CA ILE A 393 -13.74 19.87 3.20
C ILE A 393 -13.59 21.34 2.77
N ASP A 394 -12.36 21.77 2.46
CA ASP A 394 -12.08 23.14 2.01
C ASP A 394 -12.85 23.46 0.72
N PHE A 395 -12.81 22.56 -0.27
CA PHE A 395 -13.56 22.72 -1.52
C PHE A 395 -15.07 22.81 -1.28
N ILE A 396 -15.62 21.95 -0.42
CA ILE A 396 -17.04 21.95 -0.10
C ILE A 396 -17.44 23.23 0.65
N GLN A 397 -16.62 23.73 1.57
CA GLN A 397 -16.87 25.00 2.26
C GLN A 397 -16.93 26.18 1.27
N LEU A 398 -16.08 26.18 0.24
CA LEU A 398 -16.11 27.20 -0.82
C LEU A 398 -17.39 27.13 -1.65
N LEU A 399 -17.82 25.93 -2.05
CA LEU A 399 -19.10 25.74 -2.75
C LEU A 399 -20.28 26.19 -1.90
N LEU A 400 -20.29 25.85 -0.60
CA LEU A 400 -21.33 26.27 0.33
C LEU A 400 -21.36 27.80 0.53
N ALA A 401 -20.19 28.44 0.56
CA ALA A 401 -20.07 29.89 0.66
C ALA A 401 -20.62 30.60 -0.58
N ASP A 402 -20.27 30.11 -1.79
CA ASP A 402 -20.78 30.65 -3.06
C ASP A 402 -22.31 30.54 -3.16
N GLN A 403 -22.86 29.43 -2.66
CA GLN A 403 -24.30 29.18 -2.61
C GLN A 403 -25.03 29.93 -1.48
N ASN A 404 -24.33 30.71 -0.64
CA ASN A 404 -24.87 31.33 0.57
C ASN A 404 -25.59 30.32 1.49
N SER A 405 -25.08 29.09 1.57
CA SER A 405 -25.69 28.01 2.34
C SER A 405 -25.52 28.23 3.85
N PRO A 406 -26.55 27.98 4.68
CA PRO A 406 -26.42 28.02 6.14
C PRO A 406 -25.49 26.93 6.69
N GLU A 407 -25.14 25.91 5.89
CA GLU A 407 -24.26 24.80 6.28
C GLU A 407 -22.77 25.14 6.12
N VAL A 408 -22.39 26.34 5.66
CA VAL A 408 -21.00 26.75 5.41
C VAL A 408 -20.07 26.53 6.62
N ASN A 409 -20.58 26.74 7.83
CA ASN A 409 -19.84 26.56 9.08
C ASN A 409 -20.10 25.21 9.78
N PHE A 410 -20.81 24.29 9.12
CA PHE A 410 -21.13 22.97 9.69
C PHE A 410 -19.90 22.05 9.71
N LEU A 411 -19.10 22.08 8.64
CA LEU A 411 -17.87 21.29 8.56
C LEU A 411 -16.76 21.96 9.40
N PRO A 412 -15.83 21.17 9.98
CA PRO A 412 -14.73 21.70 10.78
C PRO A 412 -13.91 22.74 10.01
N ASN A 413 -13.54 23.83 10.68
CA ASN A 413 -12.64 24.82 10.11
C ASN A 413 -11.19 24.28 10.13
N ARG A 414 -10.58 24.12 8.95
CA ARG A 414 -9.20 23.63 8.79
C ARG A 414 -8.11 24.69 8.94
N THR A 415 -8.48 25.97 9.13
CA THR A 415 -7.52 27.03 9.46
C THR A 415 -7.16 27.06 10.95
N GLN A 416 -7.83 26.28 11.80
CA GLN A 416 -7.48 26.17 13.22
C GLN A 416 -6.29 25.24 13.39
N ALA A 417 -5.29 25.68 14.17
CA ALA A 417 -4.16 24.83 14.51
C ALA A 417 -4.64 23.61 15.30
N LEU A 418 -4.15 22.43 14.91
CA LEU A 418 -4.35 21.21 15.69
C LEU A 418 -3.46 21.26 16.94
N ASP A 419 -3.94 20.65 18.03
CA ASP A 419 -3.15 20.48 19.26
C ASP A 419 -2.00 19.45 19.12
N VAL A 420 -1.92 18.77 17.97
CA VAL A 420 -0.89 17.77 17.63
C VAL A 420 -0.44 17.94 16.17
N ASP A 421 0.83 17.66 15.90
CA ASP A 421 1.39 17.65 14.54
C ASP A 421 1.11 16.31 13.87
N VAL A 422 0.19 16.32 12.91
CA VAL A 422 -0.19 15.13 12.14
C VAL A 422 0.66 15.07 10.89
N THR A 423 1.65 14.17 10.87
CA THR A 423 2.52 13.97 9.70
C THR A 423 1.87 13.11 8.62
N PHE A 424 1.00 12.18 9.01
CA PHE A 424 0.18 11.36 8.12
C PHE A 424 -0.96 10.73 8.93
N ALA A 425 -2.15 10.67 8.33
CA ALA A 425 -3.24 9.84 8.83
C ALA A 425 -4.10 9.36 7.65
N SER A 426 -4.68 8.18 7.79
CA SER A 426 -5.64 7.64 6.84
C SER A 426 -6.76 6.89 7.56
N ILE A 427 -7.92 6.86 6.93
CA ILE A 427 -9.09 6.14 7.40
C ILE A 427 -9.56 5.18 6.32
N ASN A 428 -10.14 4.05 6.73
CA ASN A 428 -10.93 3.23 5.82
C ASN A 428 -12.32 3.86 5.69
N LEU A 429 -12.58 4.55 4.57
CA LEU A 429 -13.82 5.30 4.36
C LEU A 429 -14.98 4.39 3.93
N PHE A 430 -14.69 3.32 3.18
CA PHE A 430 -15.69 2.39 2.69
C PHE A 430 -15.45 0.97 3.21
N ASP A 431 -16.46 0.41 3.86
CA ASP A 431 -16.53 -1.01 4.16
C ASP A 431 -16.73 -1.80 2.87
N GLN A 432 -16.05 -2.94 2.72
CA GLN A 432 -16.44 -3.96 1.75
C GLN A 432 -17.45 -4.91 2.40
N VAL A 433 -18.52 -5.26 1.66
CA VAL A 433 -19.57 -6.18 2.12
C VAL A 433 -19.91 -7.20 1.04
N ARG A 434 -20.36 -8.39 1.44
CA ARG A 434 -20.93 -9.40 0.53
C ARG A 434 -22.35 -9.05 0.13
N LYS A 435 -22.80 -9.60 -1.00
CA LYS A 435 -24.16 -9.40 -1.52
C LYS A 435 -25.19 -9.93 -0.53
N GLY A 436 -26.04 -9.02 -0.04
CA GLY A 436 -27.11 -9.34 0.91
C GLY A 436 -26.67 -9.41 2.38
N GLU A 437 -25.42 -9.09 2.69
CA GLU A 437 -24.89 -9.12 4.05
C GLU A 437 -24.66 -7.72 4.61
N THR A 438 -24.62 -7.64 5.93
CA THR A 438 -24.47 -6.37 6.66
C THR A 438 -23.20 -6.30 7.50
N ILE A 439 -22.38 -7.35 7.51
CA ILE A 439 -21.12 -7.40 8.26
C ILE A 439 -19.99 -6.96 7.32
N PRO A 440 -19.22 -5.91 7.67
CA PRO A 440 -18.02 -5.55 6.93
C PRO A 440 -17.00 -6.68 6.93
N LEU A 441 -16.40 -6.94 5.77
CA LEU A 441 -15.40 -8.00 5.61
C LEU A 441 -14.17 -7.80 6.50
N GLN A 442 -13.89 -6.55 6.91
CA GLN A 442 -12.85 -6.21 7.90
C GLN A 442 -12.97 -7.00 9.21
N PHE A 443 -14.20 -7.37 9.60
CA PHE A 443 -14.48 -8.11 10.83
C PHE A 443 -14.85 -9.58 10.58
N ALA A 444 -14.94 -9.99 9.32
CA ALA A 444 -15.24 -11.37 8.97
C ALA A 444 -13.97 -12.22 9.03
N TYR A 445 -14.08 -13.41 9.63
CA TYR A 445 -13.04 -14.42 9.57
C TYR A 445 -13.13 -15.20 8.26
N GLU A 446 -11.98 -15.44 7.60
CA GLU A 446 -11.92 -16.13 6.31
C GLU A 446 -10.88 -17.25 6.31
N ALA A 447 -11.28 -18.48 6.69
CA ALA A 447 -10.40 -19.63 6.66
C ALA A 447 -9.99 -20.01 5.23
N ALA A 448 -8.72 -20.39 5.07
CA ALA A 448 -8.25 -21.07 3.86
C ALA A 448 -8.87 -22.48 3.74
N ASP A 449 -8.92 -23.02 2.52
CA ASP A 449 -9.31 -24.42 2.29
C ASP A 449 -8.29 -25.40 2.87
N CYS A 450 -7.02 -25.02 2.83
CA CYS A 450 -5.90 -25.81 3.31
C CYS A 450 -4.84 -24.90 3.94
N ARG A 451 -4.35 -25.27 5.12
CA ARG A 451 -3.16 -24.67 5.71
C ARG A 451 -1.98 -25.61 5.56
N ILE A 452 -0.81 -25.10 5.21
CA ILE A 452 0.45 -25.86 5.15
C ILE A 452 1.51 -25.21 6.04
N PHE A 453 2.47 -25.99 6.54
CA PHE A 453 3.66 -25.43 7.20
C PHE A 453 4.79 -25.21 6.20
N TYR A 454 5.60 -24.18 6.42
CA TYR A 454 6.90 -24.11 5.76
C TYR A 454 7.77 -25.28 6.19
N THR A 455 8.51 -25.85 5.25
CA THR A 455 9.56 -26.83 5.50
C THR A 455 10.91 -26.20 5.14
N PRO A 456 12.05 -26.80 5.57
CA PRO A 456 13.36 -26.32 5.13
C PRO A 456 13.50 -26.24 3.61
N GLN A 457 12.78 -27.09 2.86
CA GLN A 457 12.80 -27.11 1.41
C GLN A 457 11.90 -26.04 0.77
N THR A 458 10.91 -25.49 1.48
CA THR A 458 9.94 -24.55 0.90
C THR A 458 10.08 -23.12 1.43
N ALA A 459 10.73 -22.92 2.58
CA ALA A 459 10.81 -21.60 3.23
C ALA A 459 11.46 -20.50 2.37
N TYR A 460 12.43 -20.85 1.53
CA TYR A 460 13.14 -19.91 0.65
C TYR A 460 13.42 -20.51 -0.74
N ASN A 461 12.55 -21.42 -1.19
CA ASN A 461 12.55 -21.97 -2.54
C ASN A 461 11.10 -22.02 -3.02
N TYR A 462 10.71 -21.01 -3.80
CA TYR A 462 9.32 -20.80 -4.15
C TYR A 462 8.82 -21.82 -5.18
N THR A 463 9.71 -22.35 -6.04
CA THR A 463 9.35 -23.48 -6.91
C THR A 463 8.87 -24.68 -6.08
N ALA A 464 9.61 -25.01 -5.02
CA ALA A 464 9.22 -26.09 -4.11
C ALA A 464 7.93 -25.76 -3.33
N LEU A 465 7.77 -24.50 -2.89
CA LEU A 465 6.57 -24.06 -2.17
C LEU A 465 5.31 -24.09 -3.06
N TRP A 466 5.37 -23.58 -4.28
CA TRP A 466 4.26 -23.61 -5.24
C TRP A 466 3.84 -25.04 -5.54
N GLN A 467 4.81 -25.94 -5.76
CA GLN A 467 4.52 -27.36 -5.96
C GLN A 467 3.93 -28.01 -4.71
N TYR A 468 4.40 -27.62 -3.52
CA TYR A 468 3.90 -28.14 -2.25
C TYR A 468 2.44 -27.73 -2.00
N ALA A 469 2.09 -26.47 -2.28
CA ALA A 469 0.72 -25.98 -2.20
C ALA A 469 -0.19 -26.65 -3.24
N ALA A 470 0.27 -26.78 -4.49
CA ALA A 470 -0.43 -27.50 -5.55
C ALA A 470 -0.70 -28.97 -5.17
N ASP A 471 0.31 -29.67 -4.66
CA ASP A 471 0.18 -31.05 -4.20
C ASP A 471 -0.81 -31.17 -3.05
N ALA A 472 -0.81 -30.25 -2.08
CA ALA A 472 -1.72 -30.28 -0.94
C ALA A 472 -3.20 -30.25 -1.37
N ILE A 473 -3.51 -29.59 -2.49
CA ILE A 473 -4.88 -29.47 -3.00
C ILE A 473 -5.25 -30.58 -3.97
N TRP A 474 -4.36 -30.95 -4.89
CA TRP A 474 -4.71 -31.83 -6.00
C TRP A 474 -4.29 -33.29 -5.84
N ASN A 475 -3.23 -33.56 -5.08
CA ASN A 475 -2.57 -34.87 -5.10
C ASN A 475 -2.47 -35.54 -3.72
N LYS A 476 -2.24 -34.74 -2.66
CA LYS A 476 -1.82 -35.19 -1.33
C LYS A 476 -2.48 -34.33 -0.24
N PRO A 477 -3.79 -34.51 0.03
CA PRO A 477 -4.52 -33.71 1.01
C PRO A 477 -4.00 -33.83 2.45
N ASN A 478 -3.20 -34.87 2.74
CA ASN A 478 -2.53 -35.04 4.04
C ASN A 478 -1.36 -34.06 4.26
N LEU A 479 -0.97 -33.27 3.25
CA LEU A 479 -0.03 -32.16 3.44
C LEU A 479 -0.70 -30.98 4.15
N CYS A 480 -2.03 -30.87 4.11
CA CYS A 480 -2.75 -29.89 4.91
C CYS A 480 -2.56 -30.20 6.40
N VAL A 481 -2.26 -29.17 7.19
CA VAL A 481 -2.13 -29.24 8.63
C VAL A 481 -3.37 -29.90 9.23
N GLN A 482 -3.16 -30.82 10.17
CA GLN A 482 -4.25 -31.55 10.80
C GLN A 482 -5.32 -30.59 11.34
N GLY A 483 -6.58 -30.84 10.99
CA GLY A 483 -7.72 -30.04 11.41
C GLY A 483 -7.76 -28.63 10.81
N SER A 484 -7.07 -28.36 9.70
CA SER A 484 -7.09 -27.05 9.04
C SER A 484 -8.12 -26.90 7.92
N THR A 485 -8.73 -28.00 7.46
CA THR A 485 -9.64 -28.03 6.31
C THR A 485 -11.11 -28.07 6.74
N GLY A 486 -12.03 -27.74 5.82
CA GLY A 486 -13.48 -27.81 6.06
C GLY A 486 -14.09 -26.59 6.75
N PHE A 487 -13.34 -25.49 6.86
CA PHE A 487 -13.79 -24.24 7.48
C PHE A 487 -13.94 -23.07 6.49
N ALA A 488 -13.41 -23.21 5.28
CA ALA A 488 -13.57 -22.21 4.22
C ALA A 488 -15.05 -22.11 3.80
N THR A 489 -15.49 -20.89 3.48
CA THR A 489 -16.89 -20.60 3.15
C THR A 489 -17.07 -20.35 1.65
N THR A 490 -16.63 -21.26 0.79
CA THR A 490 -16.78 -21.11 -0.67
C THR A 490 -18.25 -21.09 -1.11
N GLY A 491 -18.58 -20.21 -2.06
CA GLY A 491 -19.89 -20.19 -2.73
C GLY A 491 -21.07 -19.82 -1.82
N THR A 492 -20.82 -19.30 -0.61
CA THR A 492 -21.86 -18.76 0.26
C THR A 492 -21.61 -17.28 0.51
N ASN A 493 -22.63 -16.46 0.36
CA ASN A 493 -22.50 -15.04 0.69
C ASN A 493 -22.43 -14.79 2.21
N LYS A 494 -22.59 -15.81 3.06
CA LYS A 494 -22.68 -15.60 4.52
C LYS A 494 -21.36 -15.16 5.11
N THR A 495 -21.42 -14.15 5.96
CA THR A 495 -20.27 -13.69 6.75
C THR A 495 -20.29 -14.26 8.16
N ASN A 496 -19.12 -14.53 8.73
CA ASN A 496 -18.99 -15.01 10.12
C ASN A 496 -17.86 -14.26 10.84
N PHE A 497 -18.15 -13.79 12.05
CA PHE A 497 -17.18 -13.14 12.93
C PHE A 497 -16.24 -14.12 13.63
N VAL A 498 -16.73 -15.33 13.92
CA VAL A 498 -16.06 -16.28 14.81
C VAL A 498 -15.38 -17.35 13.99
N GLY A 499 -14.05 -17.32 14.00
CA GLY A 499 -13.24 -18.41 13.46
C GLY A 499 -13.46 -19.70 14.27
N PRO A 500 -13.13 -20.86 13.68
CA PRO A 500 -13.25 -22.15 14.36
C PRO A 500 -12.49 -22.15 15.70
N PRO A 501 -12.92 -22.93 16.71
CA PRO A 501 -12.17 -23.05 17.96
C PRO A 501 -10.75 -23.49 17.62
N SER A 502 -9.78 -22.62 17.96
CA SER A 502 -8.37 -22.90 17.76
C SER A 502 -8.01 -24.16 18.54
N GLY A 503 -7.23 -25.07 17.94
CA GLY A 503 -6.67 -26.22 18.66
C GLY A 503 -5.85 -25.78 19.88
N THR A 504 -5.55 -26.72 20.78
CA THR A 504 -4.86 -26.47 22.06
C THR A 504 -3.72 -25.47 21.86
N PRO A 505 -3.79 -24.27 22.49
CA PRO A 505 -2.75 -23.28 22.32
C PRO A 505 -1.41 -23.88 22.71
N GLY A 506 -0.45 -23.86 21.79
CA GLY A 506 0.94 -24.19 22.11
C GLY A 506 1.40 -23.35 23.30
N THR A 507 2.30 -23.88 24.12
CA THR A 507 2.86 -23.19 25.28
C THR A 507 3.43 -21.84 24.85
N PHE A 508 2.69 -20.76 25.13
CA PHE A 508 3.15 -19.41 24.83
C PHE A 508 4.16 -18.99 25.88
N SER A 509 5.41 -18.76 25.47
CA SER A 509 6.28 -17.85 26.22
C SER A 509 5.65 -16.47 26.09
N ASN A 510 5.03 -15.98 27.17
CA ASN A 510 4.46 -14.63 27.19
C ASN A 510 5.60 -13.64 27.01
N LEU A 511 5.78 -13.18 25.77
CA LEU A 511 6.87 -12.27 25.40
C LEU A 511 6.77 -10.98 26.22
N THR A 512 5.57 -10.52 26.55
CA THR A 512 5.37 -9.36 27.45
C THR A 512 5.86 -9.65 28.86
N THR A 513 5.56 -10.83 29.42
CA THR A 513 6.12 -11.24 30.72
C THR A 513 7.64 -11.36 30.65
N HIS A 514 8.19 -11.98 29.61
CA HIS A 514 9.64 -12.11 29.42
C HIS A 514 10.32 -10.74 29.24
N LEU A 515 9.77 -9.86 28.41
CA LEU A 515 10.25 -8.49 28.22
C LEU A 515 10.08 -7.65 29.49
N SER A 516 9.01 -7.83 30.26
CA SER A 516 8.84 -7.16 31.56
C SER A 516 9.85 -7.63 32.61
N THR A 517 10.28 -8.90 32.54
CA THR A 517 11.39 -9.41 33.37
C THR A 517 12.76 -8.94 32.88
N LEU A 518 12.88 -8.56 31.60
CA LEU A 518 14.06 -7.92 31.02
C LEU A 518 14.04 -6.40 31.13
N ASN A 519 12.91 -5.79 31.52
CA ASN A 519 12.76 -4.36 31.73
C ASN A 519 13.39 -3.97 33.08
N THR A 520 14.69 -4.24 33.22
CA THR A 520 15.55 -3.74 34.28
C THR A 520 16.22 -2.45 33.84
N SER A 521 15.57 -1.64 32.99
CA SER A 521 16.14 -0.38 32.52
C SER A 521 16.24 0.59 33.71
N SER A 522 17.35 0.51 34.42
CA SER A 522 17.73 1.39 35.52
C SER A 522 18.33 2.67 34.94
N ILE A 523 17.61 3.37 34.06
CA ILE A 523 18.04 4.68 33.57
C ILE A 523 17.81 5.67 34.72
N PRO A 524 18.86 6.14 35.42
CA PRO A 524 18.72 6.94 36.64
C PRO A 524 18.23 8.37 36.39
N HIS A 525 18.06 8.76 35.12
CA HIS A 525 17.84 10.13 34.67
C HIS A 525 16.37 10.54 34.50
N LEU A 526 15.40 9.67 34.78
CA LEU A 526 13.97 10.04 34.73
C LEU A 526 13.45 10.77 35.98
N THR A 527 14.33 11.16 36.91
CA THR A 527 13.94 11.79 38.19
C THR A 527 13.65 13.29 38.12
N SER A 528 13.79 13.91 36.96
CA SER A 528 13.21 15.23 36.69
C SER A 528 12.88 15.36 35.21
N LEU A 529 11.64 15.02 34.83
CA LEU A 529 11.05 15.57 33.61
C LEU A 529 10.84 17.06 33.89
N ASN A 530 11.88 17.86 33.67
CA ASN A 530 11.73 19.31 33.60
C ASN A 530 10.78 19.56 32.43
N ASP A 531 9.65 20.18 32.73
CA ASP A 531 8.41 19.98 31.98
C ASP A 531 8.52 20.49 30.55
N GLY A 532 9.42 21.45 30.26
CA GLY A 532 9.82 21.91 28.93
C GLY A 532 8.70 22.37 27.99
N ILE A 533 7.46 22.32 28.43
CA ILE A 533 6.25 22.76 27.74
C ILE A 533 6.18 24.28 27.96
N THR A 534 6.97 25.03 27.21
CA THR A 534 6.96 26.51 27.22
C THR A 534 6.63 27.08 25.84
N ALA A 535 6.11 28.30 25.79
CA ALA A 535 5.39 28.86 24.64
C ALA A 535 6.25 29.44 23.49
N ASP A 536 7.58 29.33 23.53
CA ASP A 536 8.49 29.99 22.58
C ASP A 536 9.09 29.03 21.54
N PHE A 537 8.25 28.24 20.86
CA PHE A 537 8.72 27.32 19.83
C PHE A 537 8.31 27.72 18.41
N ARG A 538 9.17 27.39 17.45
CA ARG A 538 8.90 27.59 16.02
C ARG A 538 8.18 26.35 15.46
N PRO A 539 7.00 26.50 14.82
CA PRO A 539 6.37 25.40 14.10
C PRO A 539 7.31 24.87 13.03
N ARG A 540 7.46 23.55 12.93
CA ARG A 540 8.06 22.91 11.74
C ARG A 540 7.29 23.26 10.46
N ASN A 541 6.01 23.62 10.60
CA ASN A 541 5.11 24.01 9.52
C ASN A 541 5.09 25.52 9.22
N ALA A 542 5.99 26.32 9.81
CA ALA A 542 6.09 27.76 9.54
C ALA A 542 6.81 28.01 8.19
N GLY A 543 6.10 27.76 7.10
CA GLY A 543 6.49 28.17 5.77
C GLY A 543 6.08 27.15 4.73
N THR A 544 5.23 27.58 3.80
CA THR A 544 5.32 27.16 2.41
C THR A 544 6.79 27.28 2.01
N SER A 545 7.54 26.18 2.08
CA SER A 545 8.93 26.16 1.63
C SER A 545 8.88 26.35 0.13
N ASN A 546 9.15 27.58 -0.32
CA ASN A 546 9.52 27.83 -1.70
C ASN A 546 10.63 26.84 -2.03
N VAL A 547 10.33 25.85 -2.85
CA VAL A 547 11.25 24.76 -3.12
C VAL A 547 12.50 25.38 -3.75
N LYS A 548 13.64 25.25 -3.09
CA LYS A 548 14.90 25.87 -3.51
C LYS A 548 15.42 25.15 -4.75
N SER A 549 15.64 25.86 -5.86
CA SER A 549 16.33 25.29 -7.02
C SER A 549 17.77 24.91 -6.66
N CYS A 550 18.27 23.82 -7.24
CA CYS A 550 19.63 23.32 -6.99
C CYS A 550 20.31 22.92 -8.29
N ASN A 551 21.64 23.03 -8.34
CA ASN A 551 22.49 22.54 -9.43
C ASN A 551 23.32 21.32 -8.99
N GLY A 552 23.47 21.09 -7.69
CA GLY A 552 24.12 19.91 -7.12
C GLY A 552 23.82 19.70 -5.63
N PRO A 553 24.30 18.61 -5.04
CA PRO A 553 24.01 18.23 -3.66
C PRO A 553 24.40 19.30 -2.62
N SER A 554 25.48 20.06 -2.87
CA SER A 554 25.96 21.13 -1.98
C SER A 554 25.01 22.33 -1.87
N ASP A 555 24.04 22.45 -2.78
CA ASP A 555 23.08 23.56 -2.75
C ASP A 555 21.93 23.30 -1.76
N CYS A 556 21.79 22.07 -1.28
CA CYS A 556 20.72 21.66 -0.38
C CYS A 556 21.23 21.53 1.06
N SER A 557 20.42 21.96 2.03
CA SER A 557 20.69 21.76 3.45
C SER A 557 20.55 20.29 3.86
N ASP A 558 21.10 19.94 5.02
CA ASP A 558 20.95 18.61 5.60
C ASP A 558 19.47 18.22 5.70
N GLY A 559 19.17 16.97 5.36
CA GLY A 559 17.81 16.46 5.22
C GLY A 559 17.14 16.69 3.86
N PHE A 560 17.82 17.32 2.89
CA PHE A 560 17.32 17.50 1.52
C PHE A 560 18.27 16.90 0.48
N LEU A 561 17.72 16.49 -0.65
CA LEU A 561 18.44 16.01 -1.82
C LEU A 561 18.19 16.92 -3.01
N CYS A 562 19.24 17.21 -3.77
CA CYS A 562 19.08 17.83 -5.07
C CYS A 562 18.61 16.78 -6.07
N SER A 563 17.38 16.92 -6.54
CA SER A 563 16.74 15.95 -7.43
C SER A 563 15.97 16.67 -8.53
N THR A 564 15.95 16.07 -9.73
CA THR A 564 15.21 16.63 -10.87
C THR A 564 13.83 16.02 -10.92
N VAL A 565 12.81 16.86 -10.75
CA VAL A 565 11.39 16.48 -10.85
C VAL A 565 10.70 17.30 -11.92
N ASN A 566 9.65 16.74 -12.52
CA ASN A 566 8.82 17.49 -13.44
C ASN A 566 7.92 18.46 -12.65
N THR A 567 8.01 19.75 -12.96
CA THR A 567 7.23 20.81 -12.32
C THR A 567 6.61 21.73 -13.36
N CYS A 568 5.57 22.47 -12.96
CA CYS A 568 4.98 23.48 -13.82
C CYS A 568 5.88 24.72 -13.92
N GLN A 569 6.49 24.91 -15.09
CA GLN A 569 7.25 26.11 -15.43
C GLN A 569 6.58 26.84 -16.60
N GLY A 570 6.08 28.05 -16.35
CA GLY A 570 5.52 28.91 -17.41
C GLY A 570 4.32 28.29 -18.14
N GLY A 571 3.49 27.49 -17.44
CA GLY A 571 2.34 26.82 -18.04
C GLY A 571 2.66 25.52 -18.80
N LYS A 572 3.85 24.95 -18.62
CA LYS A 572 4.22 23.63 -19.16
C LYS A 572 4.91 22.78 -18.10
N VAL A 573 4.68 21.48 -18.14
CA VAL A 573 5.42 20.52 -17.31
C VAL A 573 6.83 20.40 -17.88
N GLY A 574 7.85 20.66 -17.07
CA GLY A 574 9.25 20.55 -17.45
C GLY A 574 10.14 20.13 -16.29
N PRO A 575 11.29 19.51 -16.58
CA PRO A 575 12.22 19.07 -15.53
C PRO A 575 12.80 20.29 -14.80
N SER A 576 12.78 20.25 -13.47
CA SER A 576 13.35 21.24 -12.57
C SER A 576 14.14 20.56 -11.47
N SER A 577 15.40 20.96 -11.31
CA SER A 577 16.25 20.48 -10.21
C SER A 577 15.98 21.31 -8.95
N GLN A 578 15.59 20.62 -7.88
CA GLN A 578 15.06 21.21 -6.66
C GLN A 578 15.57 20.46 -5.43
N CYS A 579 15.76 21.18 -4.32
CA CYS A 579 16.05 20.58 -3.01
C CYS A 579 14.77 19.98 -2.43
N LEU A 580 14.68 18.66 -2.46
CA LEU A 580 13.51 17.91 -2.01
C LEU A 580 13.81 17.14 -0.71
N PRO A 581 12.84 17.00 0.21
CA PRO A 581 13.08 16.30 1.47
C PRO A 581 13.59 14.88 1.23
N LYS A 582 14.66 14.50 1.92
CA LYS A 582 15.21 13.15 1.90
C LYS A 582 14.20 12.18 2.52
N CYS A 583 14.15 10.98 1.98
CA CYS A 583 13.38 9.87 2.53
C CYS A 583 14.12 8.55 2.34
N PHE A 584 13.63 7.50 3.01
CA PHE A 584 14.11 6.13 2.83
C PHE A 584 12.96 5.29 2.29
N VAL A 585 13.21 4.59 1.18
CA VAL A 585 12.17 3.92 0.39
C VAL A 585 11.39 2.84 1.18
N SER A 586 12.00 2.31 2.23
CA SER A 586 11.48 1.17 3.00
C SER A 586 10.93 1.51 4.40
N LEU A 587 10.89 2.79 4.80
CA LEU A 587 10.68 3.18 6.20
C LEU A 587 9.49 4.11 6.47
N ALA A 588 9.17 5.08 5.58
CA ALA A 588 8.01 5.97 5.77
C ALA A 588 7.52 6.61 4.47
N PRO A 589 6.20 6.86 4.32
CA PRO A 589 5.67 7.71 3.27
C PRO A 589 6.17 9.16 3.45
N CYS A 590 6.22 9.91 2.36
CA CYS A 590 6.49 11.33 2.43
C CYS A 590 5.37 12.07 3.17
N ARG A 591 5.68 13.21 3.81
CA ARG A 591 4.67 14.01 4.56
C ARG A 591 3.45 14.43 3.73
N ASN A 592 3.60 14.53 2.41
CA ASN A 592 2.52 14.80 1.46
C ASN A 592 1.77 13.54 0.99
N GLY A 593 2.02 12.38 1.61
CA GLY A 593 1.53 11.08 1.18
C GLY A 593 2.28 10.48 -0.02
N GLY A 594 3.20 11.21 -0.66
CA GLY A 594 3.96 10.71 -1.80
C GLY A 594 4.83 9.51 -1.47
N LYS A 595 5.12 8.67 -2.47
CA LYS A 595 6.16 7.63 -2.35
C LYS A 595 7.54 8.27 -2.38
N CYS A 596 8.44 7.72 -1.58
CA CYS A 596 9.85 8.07 -1.65
C CYS A 596 10.42 7.63 -3.01
N GLN A 597 10.89 8.58 -3.82
CA GLN A 597 11.49 8.29 -5.12
C GLN A 597 12.97 7.98 -4.94
N LEU A 598 13.39 6.79 -5.38
CA LEU A 598 14.76 6.34 -5.28
C LEU A 598 15.73 7.30 -6.01
N GLN A 599 16.85 7.62 -5.37
CA GLN A 599 17.96 8.33 -6.02
C GLN A 599 19.27 7.55 -5.94
N SER A 600 19.61 6.98 -4.78
CA SER A 600 20.88 6.28 -4.59
C SER A 600 20.84 5.33 -3.39
N ALA A 601 21.82 4.41 -3.33
CA ALA A 601 22.07 3.66 -2.10
C ALA A 601 22.49 4.62 -0.97
N ALA A 602 21.98 4.39 0.25
CA ALA A 602 22.34 5.18 1.43
C ALA A 602 23.71 4.78 2.03
N GLY A 603 24.40 3.81 1.44
CA GLY A 603 25.68 3.29 1.94
C GLY A 603 25.59 2.49 3.24
N ALA A 604 24.37 2.22 3.73
CA ALA A 604 24.09 1.47 4.95
C ALA A 604 23.08 0.33 4.67
N ALA A 605 23.09 -0.72 5.49
CA ALA A 605 22.18 -1.86 5.36
C ALA A 605 21.57 -2.25 6.71
N VAL A 606 20.34 -2.76 6.68
CA VAL A 606 19.66 -3.37 7.84
C VAL A 606 19.50 -4.86 7.58
N GLY A 607 20.33 -5.66 8.23
CA GLY A 607 20.46 -7.08 7.89
C GLY A 607 21.00 -7.24 6.46
N SER A 608 20.30 -8.00 5.62
CA SER A 608 20.62 -8.19 4.20
C SER A 608 20.09 -7.07 3.29
N GLN A 609 19.26 -6.16 3.80
CA GLN A 609 18.61 -5.14 2.98
C GLN A 609 19.41 -3.85 2.96
N GLN A 610 19.83 -3.42 1.76
CA GLN A 610 20.49 -2.12 1.58
C GLN A 610 19.46 -1.00 1.77
N LEU A 611 19.75 -0.06 2.68
CA LEU A 611 18.97 1.16 2.79
C LEU A 611 19.17 1.96 1.51
N GLN A 612 18.07 2.29 0.87
CA GLN A 612 18.08 3.19 -0.27
C GLN A 612 17.57 4.56 0.15
N GLN A 613 18.33 5.56 -0.25
CA GLN A 613 18.01 6.95 -0.05
C GLN A 613 17.28 7.48 -1.29
N GLY A 614 16.19 8.19 -1.02
CA GLY A 614 15.39 8.83 -2.04
C GLY A 614 14.97 10.23 -1.61
N PHE A 615 14.07 10.80 -2.39
CA PHE A 615 13.49 12.11 -2.13
C PHE A 615 11.97 12.08 -2.22
N CYS A 616 11.34 12.97 -1.46
CA CYS A 616 9.92 13.21 -1.50
C CYS A 616 9.63 14.23 -2.60
N ALA A 617 9.13 13.74 -3.73
CA ALA A 617 8.60 14.62 -4.76
C ALA A 617 7.45 15.46 -4.18
N PRO A 618 7.30 16.73 -4.60
CA PRO A 618 6.10 17.50 -4.32
C PRO A 618 4.88 16.68 -4.75
N ALA A 619 3.73 16.86 -4.09
CA ALA A 619 2.52 16.19 -4.56
C ALA A 619 2.35 16.61 -6.01
N ALA A 620 2.16 15.65 -6.92
CA ALA A 620 1.89 15.98 -8.30
C ALA A 620 0.66 16.90 -8.28
N ASN A 621 0.85 18.18 -8.57
CA ASN A 621 -0.26 19.03 -8.91
C ASN A 621 -0.80 18.41 -10.19
N THR A 622 -1.87 17.63 -10.06
CA THR A 622 -2.64 17.10 -11.18
C THR A 622 -3.36 18.21 -11.94
N GLN A 623 -3.21 19.46 -11.52
CA GLN A 623 -3.62 20.62 -12.29
C GLN A 623 -2.67 20.83 -13.47
N LYS A 624 -3.23 20.86 -14.68
CA LYS A 624 -2.57 21.39 -15.88
C LYS A 624 -1.86 22.70 -15.52
N CYS A 625 -0.60 22.83 -15.93
CA CYS A 625 0.15 24.05 -15.74
C CYS A 625 -0.56 25.22 -16.44
N GLY A 626 -1.37 25.99 -15.71
CA GLY A 626 -2.13 27.11 -16.27
C GLY A 626 -1.28 28.37 -16.39
N THR A 627 -1.55 29.20 -17.40
CA THR A 627 -0.96 30.53 -17.60
C THR A 627 -1.84 31.68 -17.12
N GLY A 628 -2.91 31.41 -16.35
CA GLY A 628 -3.91 32.41 -15.98
C GLY A 628 -3.83 32.84 -14.51
N THR A 629 -3.74 34.16 -14.29
CA THR A 629 -4.17 34.80 -13.03
C THR A 629 -5.69 34.73 -12.90
N THR A 630 -6.20 33.96 -11.94
CA THR A 630 -7.60 34.01 -11.47
C THR A 630 -7.61 33.94 -9.93
N PRO A 631 -8.58 34.62 -9.28
CA PRO A 631 -8.54 34.95 -7.86
C PRO A 631 -8.80 33.73 -6.96
N GLY A 632 -7.99 33.57 -5.91
CA GLY A 632 -8.22 32.62 -4.81
C GLY A 632 -8.11 31.15 -5.24
N GLN A 633 -6.87 30.67 -5.40
CA GLN A 633 -6.54 29.28 -5.71
C GLN A 633 -7.17 28.31 -4.71
N VAL A 634 -7.86 27.29 -5.21
CA VAL A 634 -8.47 26.22 -4.43
C VAL A 634 -7.75 24.92 -4.74
N ASN A 635 -7.16 24.30 -3.71
CA ASN A 635 -6.62 22.95 -3.79
C ASN A 635 -7.78 21.96 -3.70
N VAL A 636 -8.34 21.55 -4.84
CA VAL A 636 -9.17 20.34 -4.89
C VAL A 636 -8.24 19.16 -4.66
N GLY A 637 -8.44 18.42 -3.58
CA GLY A 637 -7.61 17.25 -3.29
C GLY A 637 -7.76 16.23 -4.42
N PRO A 638 -6.67 15.77 -5.06
CA PRO A 638 -6.76 14.72 -6.07
C PRO A 638 -7.41 13.47 -5.45
N PRO A 639 -8.05 12.60 -6.26
CA PRO A 639 -8.43 11.28 -5.77
C PRO A 639 -7.17 10.63 -5.18
N PRO A 640 -7.19 10.19 -3.90
CA PRO A 640 -6.06 9.48 -3.35
C PRO A 640 -5.91 8.20 -4.18
N PRO A 641 -4.68 7.81 -4.54
CA PRO A 641 -4.44 6.47 -5.05
C PRO A 641 -5.02 5.46 -4.07
N ALA A 642 -5.48 4.31 -4.58
CA ALA A 642 -6.02 3.25 -3.73
C ALA A 642 -4.92 2.70 -2.81
N LYS A 643 -4.81 3.34 -1.64
CA LYS A 643 -3.89 3.11 -0.51
C LYS A 643 -2.45 3.61 -0.71
N MET A 644 -2.07 4.55 0.15
CA MET A 644 -0.71 4.82 0.61
C MET A 644 -0.55 4.13 1.97
N ARG A 645 0.56 3.40 2.19
CA ARG A 645 0.91 2.86 3.51
C ARG A 645 1.28 3.97 4.48
#